data_AF-A0A9E6VWP9-F1
#
_entry.id   AF-A0A9E6VWP9-F1
#
_cell.length_a   1.000
_cell.length_b   1.000
_cell.length_c   1.000
_cell.angle_alpha   90.00
_cell.angle_beta   90.00
_cell.angle_gamma   90.00
#
_symmetry.space_group_name_H-M   'P 1'
#
loop_
_entity.id
_entity.type
_entity.pdbx_description
1 polymer ?
#
loop_
_entity_poly.entity_id
_entity_poly.type
_entity_poly.pdbx_seq_one_letter_code
_entity_poly.pdbx_strand_id
1 'polypeptide(L)'
;MRIAATRRYFFSFLFFLPFFFSSLLHAGDNRLDSLLQLEKSIRLDSSGVSLLGKIADTYYKKNQYDNALGYARKMEALAKKLADTRGLAQAYGRMGRTYDDLKKDSLCVQHLRKALHVFRELKDSSEIHGAELDFGNFYSVRGYCEEALTHYYTGLDYQCSKVPPAQQARLYNNLGQGHQRLDQLTEALEAHQKALQIREKQNLRPEVASSMLNLGIIYRKLKEWNTALGYFRKARILYNEQGNKKGEINALTNIGNSFMFLSRYDSAAMYLRQAYATAVSAELPGLQVSALNSLGGVFASMYKPGVETQANENLLDSAIRYYRDGLVRCGLGTDSSDAISPLINLGSVLQEKKEFRAEAESMLLRAKTLAEKFHRVQNQVEVLKGLSDLYDKMNRPADALIYFRKYVQLNDSLNSDDRNRAIARLEATAAFEKKTETMKIKDAADKALADARSAQQRLVIWLVSGGLLLVLVSLVLLFNRFRITRKQKQIIEKQKGQVESQKELIEQKNGEILGSIHYAKRIQTALLASGSLISRHLPGHFIFYLPKDIVSGDFYWAYAEPSGRFLLLCGDSTGHGVPGAFMSLLNITKLNETTYEKKITRPAEILNHVREEIVKVLNPEENESAEVKDGMDCSLCAFDPLNRTVEYAGANNPLWLVRNGELLEFAPDKMPIGWSQHKNGFTSHTIPVQPGDMLYLFTDGFADQFGGAGGKKFKYSRLRENLIKCAADPAPVQQEHLARIFAGWKGDLEQVDDVLVIGVRIA
;
A
#
# COMPACT_ATOMS: atom_id res chain seq x y z
N MET A 1 -5.50 -57.42 -28.61
CA MET A 1 -6.17 -58.74 -28.67
C MET A 1 -6.67 -59.07 -27.26
N ARG A 2 -8.01 -59.16 -27.09
CA ARG A 2 -8.81 -59.68 -25.95
C ARG A 2 -8.63 -59.00 -24.57
N ILE A 3 -9.58 -58.21 -24.05
CA ILE A 3 -10.97 -58.46 -23.63
C ILE A 3 -11.08 -59.36 -22.38
N ALA A 4 -11.37 -58.67 -21.26
CA ALA A 4 -12.36 -58.91 -20.19
C ALA A 4 -12.56 -60.30 -19.56
N ALA A 5 -12.57 -60.31 -18.22
CA ALA A 5 -13.58 -61.04 -17.42
C ALA A 5 -13.75 -60.47 -15.99
N THR A 6 -14.91 -59.81 -15.80
CA THR A 6 -15.89 -60.00 -14.69
C THR A 6 -15.52 -59.59 -13.26
N ARG A 7 -16.06 -58.52 -12.63
CA ARG A 7 -17.47 -58.11 -12.30
C ARG A 7 -18.25 -59.10 -11.39
N ARG A 8 -18.33 -58.77 -10.10
CA ARG A 8 -19.44 -58.90 -9.11
C ARG A 8 -18.83 -58.48 -7.75
N TYR A 9 -19.29 -57.48 -7.00
CA TYR A 9 -20.64 -57.20 -6.55
C TYR A 9 -20.89 -55.68 -6.41
N PHE A 10 -22.09 -55.27 -6.79
CA PHE A 10 -22.68 -53.95 -6.57
C PHE A 10 -23.78 -54.11 -5.51
N PHE A 11 -24.08 -53.03 -4.78
CA PHE A 11 -25.08 -52.84 -3.71
C PHE A 11 -24.65 -53.17 -2.28
N SER A 12 -24.20 -52.14 -1.56
CA SER A 12 -24.98 -51.53 -0.45
C SER A 12 -24.27 -50.27 0.06
N PHE A 13 -25.05 -49.37 0.64
CA PHE A 13 -24.67 -48.12 1.33
C PHE A 13 -24.44 -46.86 0.48
N LEU A 14 -25.58 -46.33 0.06
CA LEU A 14 -25.82 -44.91 -0.17
C LEU A 14 -26.25 -44.28 1.17
N PHE A 15 -25.32 -43.72 1.95
CA PHE A 15 -25.54 -42.72 3.01
C PHE A 15 -24.17 -42.33 3.59
N PHE A 16 -23.66 -41.14 3.24
CA PHE A 16 -22.75 -40.24 4.00
C PHE A 16 -22.05 -39.25 3.06
N LEU A 17 -22.72 -38.13 2.76
CA LEU A 17 -22.07 -36.81 2.66
C LEU A 17 -21.81 -36.30 4.11
N PRO A 18 -21.02 -35.25 4.37
CA PRO A 18 -19.65 -34.91 3.99
C PRO A 18 -18.78 -34.60 5.25
N PHE A 19 -17.56 -35.12 5.39
CA PHE A 19 -16.66 -34.78 6.51
C PHE A 19 -15.24 -34.53 6.00
N PHE A 20 -15.06 -33.48 5.19
CA PHE A 20 -13.74 -33.01 4.78
C PHE A 20 -13.66 -31.48 4.79
N PHE A 21 -14.07 -30.86 5.91
CA PHE A 21 -13.79 -29.45 6.21
C PHE A 21 -13.83 -29.21 7.73
N SER A 22 -12.85 -29.72 8.49
CA SER A 22 -12.66 -29.32 9.90
C SER A 22 -11.23 -29.50 10.46
N SER A 23 -10.24 -29.88 9.64
CA SER A 23 -8.91 -30.28 10.11
C SER A 23 -7.87 -29.15 10.16
N LEU A 24 -8.26 -27.90 10.42
CA LEU A 24 -7.31 -26.78 10.57
C LEU A 24 -7.45 -25.94 11.84
N LEU A 25 -8.36 -26.31 12.76
CA LEU A 25 -8.51 -25.65 14.07
C LEU A 25 -8.12 -26.53 15.29
N HIS A 26 -7.80 -27.82 15.11
CA HIS A 26 -7.64 -28.77 16.24
C HIS A 26 -6.20 -29.25 16.53
N ALA A 27 -5.16 -28.61 15.97
CA ALA A 27 -3.78 -29.09 16.15
C ALA A 27 -3.22 -28.94 17.58
N GLY A 28 -3.85 -28.11 18.44
CA GLY A 28 -3.40 -27.86 19.82
C GLY A 28 -3.87 -28.88 20.87
N ASP A 29 -4.99 -29.56 20.64
CA ASP A 29 -5.55 -30.52 21.61
C ASP A 29 -4.90 -31.90 21.52
N ASN A 30 -4.62 -32.38 20.30
CA ASN A 30 -4.00 -33.69 20.08
C ASN A 30 -2.67 -33.90 20.82
N ARG A 31 -1.89 -32.84 21.08
CA ARG A 31 -0.58 -32.95 21.75
C ARG A 31 -0.70 -33.17 23.26
N LEU A 32 -1.67 -32.54 23.93
CA LEU A 32 -1.89 -32.73 25.36
C LEU A 32 -2.49 -34.11 25.61
N ASP A 33 -3.47 -34.52 24.81
CA ASP A 33 -4.11 -35.82 24.92
C ASP A 33 -3.11 -36.97 24.74
N SER A 34 -2.18 -36.82 23.79
CA SER A 34 -1.07 -37.78 23.61
C SER A 34 -0.15 -37.85 24.84
N LEU A 35 0.15 -36.71 25.47
CA LEU A 35 1.00 -36.67 26.67
C LEU A 35 0.28 -37.27 27.90
N LEU A 36 -1.02 -37.03 28.05
CA LEU A 36 -1.85 -37.60 29.11
C LEU A 36 -2.05 -39.11 28.92
N GLN A 37 -2.10 -39.60 27.67
CA GLN A 37 -2.11 -41.03 27.39
C GLN A 37 -0.77 -41.69 27.79
N LEU A 38 0.36 -41.03 27.51
CA LEU A 38 1.68 -41.49 27.94
C LEU A 38 1.85 -41.47 29.47
N GLU A 39 1.21 -40.53 30.17
CA GLU A 39 1.20 -40.49 31.65
C GLU A 39 0.60 -41.76 32.26
N LYS A 40 -0.43 -42.35 31.65
CA LYS A 40 -1.03 -43.61 32.14
C LYS A 40 -0.03 -44.78 32.15
N SER A 41 1.03 -44.67 31.36
CA SER A 41 2.15 -45.63 31.28
C SER A 41 3.47 -45.05 31.83
N ILE A 42 3.40 -44.10 32.78
CA ILE A 42 4.58 -43.39 33.27
C ILE A 42 5.62 -44.37 33.84
N ARG A 43 6.87 -44.22 33.39
CA ARG A 43 8.01 -44.96 33.93
C ARG A 43 8.49 -44.29 35.21
N LEU A 44 8.82 -45.08 36.24
CA LEU A 44 9.38 -44.60 37.50
C LEU A 44 10.89 -44.36 37.37
N ASP A 45 11.26 -43.48 36.43
CA ASP A 45 12.64 -43.10 36.13
C ASP A 45 12.73 -41.61 35.71
N SER A 46 13.92 -41.14 35.35
CA SER A 46 14.13 -39.75 34.90
C SER A 46 13.34 -39.38 33.64
N SER A 47 12.94 -40.37 32.82
CA SER A 47 12.08 -40.12 31.65
C SER A 47 10.64 -39.77 32.08
N GLY A 48 10.16 -40.39 33.17
CA GLY A 48 8.90 -40.03 33.82
C GLY A 48 8.92 -38.61 34.40
N VAL A 49 10.02 -38.20 35.03
CA VAL A 49 10.22 -36.81 35.53
C VAL A 49 10.16 -35.81 34.36
N SER A 50 10.83 -36.10 33.26
CA SER A 50 10.80 -35.27 32.05
C SER A 50 9.40 -35.18 31.43
N LEU A 51 8.65 -36.29 31.41
CA LEU A 51 7.27 -36.34 30.89
C LEU A 51 6.33 -35.45 31.72
N LEU A 52 6.38 -35.55 33.05
CA LEU A 52 5.59 -34.69 33.94
C LEU A 52 5.93 -33.21 33.74
N GLY A 53 7.22 -32.89 33.57
CA GLY A 53 7.66 -31.53 33.24
C GLY A 53 7.08 -31.00 31.93
N LYS A 54 7.02 -31.84 30.88
CA LYS A 54 6.40 -31.49 29.58
C LYS A 54 4.89 -31.29 29.70
N ILE A 55 4.21 -32.12 30.49
CA ILE A 55 2.77 -31.97 30.76
C ILE A 55 2.51 -30.65 31.50
N ALA A 56 3.29 -30.37 32.55
CA ALA A 56 3.21 -29.11 33.29
C ALA A 56 3.42 -27.89 32.38
N ASP A 57 4.48 -27.88 31.56
CA ASP A 57 4.74 -26.79 30.60
C ASP A 57 3.63 -26.66 29.54
N THR A 58 2.94 -27.75 29.18
CA THR A 58 1.83 -27.74 28.22
C THR A 58 0.57 -27.14 28.83
N TYR A 59 0.21 -27.52 30.06
CA TYR A 59 -0.88 -26.90 30.80
C TYR A 59 -0.63 -25.42 31.08
N TYR A 60 0.61 -25.07 31.43
CA TYR A 60 1.04 -23.69 31.61
C TYR A 60 0.81 -22.86 30.34
N LYS A 61 1.21 -23.37 29.16
CA LYS A 61 0.96 -22.70 27.86
C LYS A 61 -0.52 -22.56 27.49
N LYS A 62 -1.39 -23.42 28.02
CA LYS A 62 -2.85 -23.33 27.88
C LYS A 62 -3.49 -22.43 28.94
N ASN A 63 -2.69 -21.72 29.75
CA ASN A 63 -3.12 -20.88 30.88
C ASN A 63 -3.89 -21.65 31.97
N GLN A 64 -3.72 -22.97 32.05
CA GLN A 64 -4.34 -23.82 33.08
C GLN A 64 -3.35 -24.00 34.24
N TYR A 65 -3.16 -22.93 35.01
CA TYR A 65 -2.09 -22.83 36.00
C TYR A 65 -2.25 -23.82 37.17
N ASP A 66 -3.47 -24.11 37.60
CA ASP A 66 -3.70 -25.10 38.66
C ASP A 66 -3.29 -26.52 38.23
N ASN A 67 -3.61 -26.90 36.98
CA ASN A 67 -3.16 -28.16 36.41
C ASN A 67 -1.63 -28.18 36.27
N ALA A 68 -1.04 -27.10 35.73
CA ALA A 68 0.41 -26.97 35.62
C ALA A 68 1.12 -27.14 36.98
N LEU A 69 0.57 -26.52 38.03
CA LEU A 69 1.07 -26.63 39.40
C LEU A 69 0.92 -28.05 39.94
N GLY A 70 -0.22 -28.69 39.69
CA GLY A 70 -0.47 -30.10 40.07
C GLY A 70 0.56 -31.04 39.47
N TYR A 71 0.85 -30.90 38.17
CA TYR A 71 1.87 -31.71 37.49
C TYR A 71 3.30 -31.36 37.92
N ALA A 72 3.59 -30.10 38.22
CA ALA A 72 4.89 -29.71 38.78
C ALA A 72 5.12 -30.31 40.18
N ARG A 73 4.07 -30.43 41.01
CA ARG A 73 4.14 -31.13 42.31
C ARG A 73 4.30 -32.64 42.15
N LYS A 74 3.61 -33.26 41.19
CA LYS A 74 3.86 -34.67 40.82
C LYS A 74 5.31 -34.90 40.39
N MET A 75 5.85 -33.98 39.58
CA MET A 75 7.25 -34.00 39.13
C MET A 75 8.21 -33.90 40.31
N GLU A 76 7.96 -32.98 41.26
CA GLU A 76 8.73 -32.82 42.49
C GLU A 76 8.76 -34.12 43.33
N ALA A 77 7.60 -34.73 43.55
CA ALA A 77 7.48 -35.95 44.34
C ALA A 77 8.23 -37.13 43.70
N LEU A 78 8.13 -37.29 42.38
CA LEU A 78 8.86 -38.33 41.65
C LEU A 78 10.38 -38.06 41.66
N ALA A 79 10.81 -36.83 41.43
CA ALA A 79 12.22 -36.47 41.47
C ALA A 79 12.85 -36.70 42.85
N LYS A 80 12.14 -36.38 43.95
CA LYS A 80 12.57 -36.71 45.32
C LYS A 80 12.73 -38.21 45.53
N LYS A 81 11.76 -39.01 45.07
CA LYS A 81 11.81 -40.49 45.20
C LYS A 81 13.00 -41.10 44.46
N LEU A 82 13.39 -40.51 43.33
CA LEU A 82 14.51 -40.97 42.50
C LEU A 82 15.86 -40.35 42.89
N ALA A 83 15.90 -39.48 43.90
CA ALA A 83 17.06 -38.64 44.23
C ALA A 83 17.60 -37.84 43.03
N ASP A 84 16.73 -37.46 42.09
CA ASP A 84 17.06 -36.66 40.91
C ASP A 84 17.10 -35.17 41.29
N THR A 85 18.29 -34.69 41.68
CA THR A 85 18.52 -33.30 42.11
C THR A 85 18.24 -32.29 41.01
N ARG A 86 18.56 -32.63 39.75
CA ARG A 86 18.28 -31.79 38.59
C ARG A 86 16.77 -31.70 38.33
N GLY A 87 16.09 -32.83 38.29
CA GLY A 87 14.64 -32.92 38.11
C GLY A 87 13.88 -32.16 39.22
N LEU A 88 14.38 -32.22 40.46
CA LEU A 88 13.81 -31.49 41.59
C LEU A 88 13.92 -29.97 41.42
N ALA A 89 15.09 -29.46 41.03
CA ALA A 89 15.28 -28.04 40.75
C ALA A 89 14.42 -27.56 39.56
N GLN A 90 14.30 -28.39 38.52
CA GLN A 90 13.42 -28.13 37.38
C GLN A 90 11.93 -28.10 37.76
N ALA A 91 11.51 -28.87 38.75
CA ALA A 91 10.16 -28.82 39.31
C ALA A 91 9.93 -27.50 40.07
N TYR A 92 10.88 -27.10 40.93
CA TYR A 92 10.83 -25.81 41.62
C TYR A 92 10.76 -24.62 40.66
N GLY A 93 11.55 -24.61 39.59
CA GLY A 93 11.49 -23.55 38.57
C GLY A 93 10.12 -23.44 37.90
N ARG A 94 9.50 -24.58 37.55
CA ARG A 94 8.13 -24.63 37.01
C ARG A 94 7.08 -24.13 38.00
N MET A 95 7.20 -24.52 39.27
CA MET A 95 6.33 -24.02 40.33
C MET A 95 6.50 -22.51 40.53
N GLY A 96 7.73 -22.01 40.51
CA GLY A 96 8.04 -20.58 40.57
C GLY A 96 7.32 -19.81 39.48
N ARG A 97 7.51 -20.20 38.22
CA ARG A 97 6.79 -19.63 37.06
C ARG A 97 5.27 -19.72 37.21
N THR A 98 4.75 -20.85 37.67
CA THR A 98 3.29 -21.02 37.83
C THR A 98 2.73 -20.17 38.97
N TYR A 99 3.48 -19.99 40.07
CA TYR A 99 3.08 -19.10 41.16
C TYR A 99 3.14 -17.63 40.77
N ASP A 100 4.03 -17.25 39.86
CA ASP A 100 4.06 -15.92 39.27
C ASP A 100 2.71 -15.57 38.60
N ASP A 101 2.23 -16.44 37.71
CA ASP A 101 0.94 -16.25 37.02
C ASP A 101 -0.28 -16.34 37.96
N LEU A 102 -0.18 -17.14 39.02
CA LEU A 102 -1.17 -17.18 40.09
C LEU A 102 -1.10 -15.96 41.05
N LYS A 103 -0.21 -15.00 40.80
CA LYS A 103 0.01 -13.79 41.61
C LYS A 103 0.39 -14.08 43.06
N LYS A 104 1.10 -15.19 43.30
CA LYS A 104 1.60 -15.60 44.62
C LYS A 104 3.09 -15.29 44.73
N ASP A 105 3.40 -14.00 44.84
CA ASP A 105 4.76 -13.46 44.75
C ASP A 105 5.75 -14.10 45.73
N SER A 106 5.34 -14.30 46.99
CA SER A 106 6.20 -14.92 48.02
C SER A 106 6.58 -16.36 47.66
N LEU A 107 5.64 -17.14 47.15
CA LEU A 107 5.87 -18.52 46.74
C LEU A 107 6.69 -18.60 45.44
N CYS A 108 6.46 -17.68 44.50
CA CYS A 108 7.26 -17.53 43.29
C CYS A 108 8.74 -17.34 43.64
N VAL A 109 9.06 -16.28 44.39
CA VAL A 109 10.44 -15.96 44.78
C VAL A 109 11.06 -17.11 45.57
N GLN A 110 10.33 -17.71 46.51
CA GLN A 110 10.83 -18.85 47.28
C GLN A 110 11.22 -20.02 46.39
N HIS A 111 10.39 -20.39 45.41
CA HIS A 111 10.62 -21.57 44.57
C HIS A 111 11.69 -21.31 43.49
N LEU A 112 11.72 -20.10 42.92
CA LEU A 112 12.80 -19.70 42.02
C LEU A 112 14.16 -19.65 42.75
N ARG A 113 14.22 -19.17 44.00
CA ARG A 113 15.46 -19.19 44.81
C ARG A 113 15.93 -20.62 45.08
N LYS A 114 15.02 -21.54 45.42
CA LYS A 114 15.33 -22.96 45.62
C LYS A 114 15.90 -23.58 44.34
N ALA A 115 15.27 -23.34 43.19
CA ALA A 115 15.74 -23.84 41.90
C ALA A 115 17.15 -23.31 41.58
N LEU A 116 17.34 -21.99 41.68
CA LEU A 116 18.60 -21.32 41.36
C LEU A 116 19.75 -21.76 42.26
N HIS A 117 19.49 -21.97 43.55
CA HIS A 117 20.50 -22.50 44.48
C HIS A 117 21.02 -23.88 44.03
N VAL A 118 20.11 -24.81 43.73
CA VAL A 118 20.49 -26.16 43.27
C VAL A 118 21.18 -26.10 41.89
N PHE A 119 20.71 -25.28 40.96
CA PHE A 119 21.37 -25.15 39.65
C PHE A 119 22.78 -24.58 39.74
N ARG A 120 23.06 -23.67 40.70
CA ARG A 120 24.41 -23.16 40.99
C ARG A 120 25.31 -24.23 41.57
N GLU A 121 24.81 -25.09 42.46
CA GLU A 121 25.55 -26.25 42.97
C GLU A 121 25.91 -27.24 41.87
N LEU A 122 24.96 -27.50 40.96
CA LEU A 122 25.16 -28.35 39.77
C LEU A 122 26.06 -27.70 38.71
N LYS A 123 26.36 -26.40 38.82
CA LYS A 123 27.12 -25.61 37.83
C LYS A 123 26.55 -25.71 36.41
N ASP A 124 25.24 -25.89 36.27
CA ASP A 124 24.58 -25.96 34.96
C ASP A 124 24.25 -24.56 34.44
N SER A 125 25.12 -24.04 33.58
CA SER A 125 24.96 -22.68 33.02
C SER A 125 23.64 -22.47 32.28
N SER A 126 23.07 -23.50 31.65
CA SER A 126 21.79 -23.34 30.92
C SER A 126 20.61 -23.22 31.88
N GLU A 127 20.59 -23.99 32.97
CA GLU A 127 19.50 -23.92 33.95
C GLU A 127 19.61 -22.67 34.83
N ILE A 128 20.84 -22.25 35.19
CA ILE A 128 21.09 -20.96 35.86
C ILE A 128 20.58 -19.82 34.98
N HIS A 129 20.92 -19.82 33.69
CA HIS A 129 20.44 -18.82 32.75
C HIS A 129 18.90 -18.78 32.66
N GLY A 130 18.24 -19.94 32.59
CA GLY A 130 16.78 -20.04 32.61
C GLY A 130 16.16 -19.49 33.89
N ALA A 131 16.70 -19.83 35.06
CA ALA A 131 16.20 -19.37 36.34
C ALA A 131 16.41 -17.85 36.56
N GLU A 132 17.56 -17.30 36.14
CA GLU A 132 17.82 -15.85 36.17
C GLU A 132 16.91 -15.09 35.18
N LEU A 133 16.61 -15.68 34.02
CA LEU A 133 15.61 -15.14 33.09
C LEU A 133 14.21 -15.10 33.73
N ASP A 134 13.81 -16.15 34.45
CA ASP A 134 12.52 -16.19 35.16
C ASP A 134 12.45 -15.14 36.28
N PHE A 135 13.52 -14.95 37.06
CA PHE A 135 13.60 -13.85 38.03
C PHE A 135 13.51 -12.48 37.36
N GLY A 136 14.25 -12.27 36.27
CA GLY A 136 14.20 -11.00 35.56
C GLY A 136 12.81 -10.71 34.99
N ASN A 137 12.11 -11.72 34.46
CA ASN A 137 10.73 -11.58 33.99
C ASN A 137 9.78 -11.22 35.14
N PHE A 138 9.90 -11.89 36.29
CA PHE A 138 9.11 -11.61 37.49
C PHE A 138 9.22 -10.14 37.88
N TYR A 139 10.44 -9.63 38.06
CA TYR A 139 10.68 -8.22 38.40
C TYR A 139 10.21 -7.26 37.30
N SER A 140 10.45 -7.61 36.02
CA SER A 140 10.03 -6.81 34.88
C SER A 140 8.51 -6.63 34.82
N VAL A 141 7.72 -7.67 35.07
CA VAL A 141 6.24 -7.58 35.05
C VAL A 141 5.72 -6.64 36.14
N ARG A 142 6.42 -6.54 37.28
CA ARG A 142 6.07 -5.63 38.38
C ARG A 142 6.62 -4.20 38.22
N GLY A 143 7.38 -3.94 37.16
CA GLY A 143 7.96 -2.62 36.89
C GLY A 143 9.33 -2.38 37.53
N TYR A 144 9.86 -3.34 38.29
CA TYR A 144 11.21 -3.32 38.87
C TYR A 144 12.27 -3.59 37.79
N CYS A 145 12.48 -2.59 36.93
CA CYS A 145 13.27 -2.76 35.71
C CYS A 145 14.77 -2.96 35.99
N GLU A 146 15.32 -2.37 37.04
CA GLU A 146 16.75 -2.51 37.36
C GLU A 146 17.09 -3.86 37.97
N GLU A 147 16.24 -4.36 38.87
CA GLU A 147 16.34 -5.71 39.40
C GLU A 147 16.20 -6.73 38.26
N ALA A 148 15.28 -6.47 37.33
CA ALA A 148 15.14 -7.29 36.13
C ALA A 148 16.43 -7.30 35.29
N LEU A 149 17.01 -6.13 35.02
CA LEU A 149 18.28 -6.01 34.28
C LEU A 149 19.42 -6.72 35.02
N THR A 150 19.50 -6.59 36.35
CA THR A 150 20.53 -7.25 37.18
C THR A 150 20.48 -8.77 37.02
N HIS A 151 19.28 -9.35 37.08
CA HIS A 151 19.07 -10.78 36.85
C HIS A 151 19.41 -11.18 35.41
N TYR A 152 19.00 -10.38 34.41
CA TYR A 152 19.36 -10.66 33.02
C TYR A 152 20.89 -10.63 32.78
N TYR A 153 21.60 -9.62 33.30
CA TYR A 153 23.06 -9.53 33.20
C TYR A 153 23.76 -10.67 33.94
N THR A 154 23.27 -11.03 35.13
CA THR A 154 23.77 -12.20 35.87
C THR A 154 23.63 -13.47 35.02
N GLY A 155 22.50 -13.65 34.33
CA GLY A 155 22.30 -14.75 33.39
C GLY A 155 23.27 -14.76 32.19
N LEU A 156 23.82 -13.61 31.78
CA LEU A 156 24.85 -13.53 30.72
C LEU A 156 26.27 -13.82 31.25
N ASP A 157 26.58 -13.44 32.48
CA ASP A 157 27.93 -13.59 33.03
C ASP A 157 28.30 -15.08 33.25
N TYR A 158 27.31 -15.94 33.50
CA TYR A 158 27.48 -17.38 33.64
C TYR A 158 27.69 -18.10 32.28
N GLN A 159 28.92 -18.07 31.76
CA GLN A 159 29.37 -18.87 30.60
C GLN A 159 28.37 -18.84 29.42
N CYS A 160 27.92 -17.65 29.02
CA CYS A 160 26.91 -17.47 27.97
C CYS A 160 27.21 -18.28 26.69
N SER A 161 28.47 -18.51 26.33
CA SER A 161 28.88 -19.33 25.18
C SER A 161 28.38 -20.79 25.21
N LYS A 162 28.02 -21.34 26.37
CA LYS A 162 27.44 -22.69 26.53
C LYS A 162 25.90 -22.70 26.52
N VAL A 163 25.27 -21.54 26.56
CA VAL A 163 23.80 -21.40 26.58
C VAL A 163 23.26 -21.55 25.15
N PRO A 164 22.15 -22.28 24.93
CA PRO A 164 21.54 -22.40 23.60
C PRO A 164 21.25 -21.02 23.00
N PRO A 165 21.60 -20.77 21.72
CA PRO A 165 21.40 -19.46 21.07
C PRO A 165 19.98 -18.89 21.18
N ALA A 166 18.96 -19.74 21.15
CA ALA A 166 17.56 -19.32 21.32
C ALA A 166 17.26 -18.75 22.72
N GLN A 167 17.94 -19.23 23.76
CA GLN A 167 17.81 -18.69 25.12
C GLN A 167 18.55 -17.34 25.23
N GLN A 168 19.78 -17.26 24.70
CA GLN A 168 20.54 -16.00 24.64
C GLN A 168 19.74 -14.89 23.94
N ALA A 169 19.13 -15.19 22.80
CA ALA A 169 18.34 -14.22 22.04
C ALA A 169 17.05 -13.79 22.76
N ARG A 170 16.48 -14.63 23.65
CA ARG A 170 15.35 -14.23 24.49
C ARG A 170 15.80 -13.27 25.57
N LEU A 171 16.92 -13.56 26.22
CA LEU A 171 17.45 -12.71 27.26
C LEU A 171 17.91 -11.34 26.73
N TYR A 172 18.62 -11.27 25.60
CA TYR A 172 18.93 -9.99 24.93
C TYR A 172 17.66 -9.20 24.55
N ASN A 173 16.60 -9.88 24.14
CA ASN A 173 15.33 -9.21 23.86
C ASN A 173 14.66 -8.64 25.13
N ASN A 174 14.83 -9.29 26.27
CA ASN A 174 14.29 -8.81 27.54
C ASN A 174 15.16 -7.69 28.14
N LEU A 175 16.48 -7.74 27.98
CA LEU A 175 17.38 -6.62 28.23
C LEU A 175 16.96 -5.39 27.40
N GLY A 176 16.70 -5.59 26.10
CA GLY A 176 16.24 -4.51 25.23
C GLY A 176 14.94 -3.87 25.71
N GLN A 177 13.97 -4.67 26.14
CA GLN A 177 12.73 -4.17 26.72
C GLN A 177 12.95 -3.47 28.08
N GLY A 178 13.85 -3.98 28.93
CA GLY A 178 14.21 -3.35 30.19
C GLY A 178 14.81 -1.97 29.99
N HIS A 179 15.81 -1.87 29.10
CA HIS A 179 16.42 -0.61 28.72
C HIS A 179 15.44 0.35 28.04
N GLN A 180 14.52 -0.15 27.20
CA GLN A 180 13.47 0.68 26.61
C GLN A 180 12.56 1.32 27.65
N ARG A 181 12.26 0.62 28.75
CA ARG A 181 11.40 1.15 29.84
C ARG A 181 12.11 2.20 30.69
N LEU A 182 13.44 2.14 30.78
CA LEU A 182 14.30 3.15 31.39
C LEU A 182 14.71 4.26 30.40
N ASP A 183 14.06 4.32 29.23
CA ASP A 183 14.38 5.22 28.12
C ASP A 183 15.86 5.23 27.67
N GLN A 184 16.60 4.15 27.96
CA GLN A 184 17.97 3.90 27.50
C GLN A 184 17.96 3.37 26.08
N LEU A 185 17.67 4.25 25.12
CA LEU A 185 17.40 3.86 23.74
C LEU A 185 18.61 3.21 23.03
N THR A 186 19.83 3.61 23.37
CA THR A 186 21.08 3.07 22.82
C THR A 186 21.32 1.62 23.24
N GLU A 187 21.25 1.33 24.53
CA GLU A 187 21.41 -0.01 25.09
C GLU A 187 20.26 -0.92 24.66
N ALA A 188 19.04 -0.38 24.57
CA ALA A 188 17.88 -1.09 24.04
C ALA A 188 18.09 -1.49 22.58
N LEU A 189 18.60 -0.57 21.75
CA LEU A 189 18.90 -0.82 20.35
C LEU A 189 19.95 -1.92 20.20
N GLU A 190 21.07 -1.84 20.91
CA GLU A 190 22.13 -2.84 20.87
C GLU A 190 21.63 -4.23 21.28
N ALA A 191 20.86 -4.30 22.37
CA ALA A 191 20.32 -5.55 22.87
C ALA A 191 19.34 -6.19 21.87
N HIS A 192 18.44 -5.41 21.27
CA HIS A 192 17.54 -5.90 20.23
C HIS A 192 18.26 -6.30 18.94
N GLN A 193 19.34 -5.61 18.55
CA GLN A 193 20.17 -5.99 17.42
C GLN A 193 20.93 -7.31 17.67
N LYS A 194 21.51 -7.49 18.86
CA LYS A 194 22.13 -8.76 19.28
C LYS A 194 21.12 -9.90 19.24
N ALA A 195 19.92 -9.69 19.77
CA ALA A 195 18.83 -10.68 19.70
C ALA A 195 18.45 -11.04 18.25
N LEU A 196 18.32 -10.05 17.37
CA LEU A 196 18.01 -10.27 15.95
C LEU A 196 19.12 -11.08 15.26
N GLN A 197 20.38 -10.69 15.44
CA GLN A 197 21.53 -11.34 14.81
C GLN A 197 21.63 -12.81 15.20
N ILE A 198 21.39 -13.14 16.47
CA ILE A 198 21.38 -14.53 16.95
C ILE A 198 20.23 -15.30 16.29
N ARG A 199 19.01 -14.74 16.24
CA ARG A 199 17.83 -15.39 15.64
C ARG A 199 18.01 -15.65 14.14
N GLU A 200 18.58 -14.69 13.41
CA GLU A 200 18.87 -14.83 11.98
C GLU A 200 19.92 -15.91 11.71
N LYS A 201 21.02 -15.94 12.48
CA LYS A 201 22.06 -16.99 12.34
C LYS A 201 21.52 -18.39 12.56
N GLN A 202 20.51 -18.53 13.41
CA GLN A 202 19.93 -19.82 13.83
C GLN A 202 18.67 -20.21 13.06
N ASN A 203 18.29 -19.43 12.04
CA ASN A 203 17.05 -19.61 11.27
C ASN A 203 15.77 -19.68 12.14
N LEU A 204 15.75 -18.98 13.27
CA LEU A 204 14.60 -18.89 14.19
C LEU A 204 13.55 -17.90 13.63
N ARG A 205 12.95 -18.27 12.49
CA ARG A 205 12.02 -17.40 11.75
C ARG A 205 10.86 -16.84 12.59
N PRO A 206 10.20 -17.61 13.49
CA PRO A 206 9.11 -17.08 14.31
C PRO A 206 9.52 -15.87 15.17
N GLU A 207 10.72 -15.94 15.76
CA GLU A 207 11.21 -14.94 16.70
C GLU A 207 11.87 -13.72 16.03
N VAL A 208 12.29 -13.85 14.75
CA VAL A 208 12.84 -12.72 13.96
C VAL A 208 11.83 -11.59 13.84
N ALA A 209 10.55 -11.90 13.59
CA ALA A 209 9.49 -10.90 13.45
C ALA A 209 9.32 -10.05 14.72
N SER A 210 9.42 -10.68 15.90
CA SER A 210 9.35 -9.98 17.20
C SER A 210 10.55 -9.05 17.43
N SER A 211 11.76 -9.48 17.06
CA SER A 211 12.94 -8.60 17.13
C SER A 211 12.80 -7.39 16.21
N MET A 212 12.30 -7.59 14.98
CA MET A 212 12.06 -6.50 14.04
C MET A 212 10.99 -5.52 14.55
N LEU A 213 9.91 -6.04 15.14
CA LEU A 213 8.87 -5.20 15.75
C LEU A 213 9.47 -4.32 16.86
N ASN A 214 10.26 -4.90 17.77
CA ASN A 214 10.88 -4.15 18.87
C ASN A 214 11.90 -3.11 18.36
N LEU A 215 12.75 -3.46 17.38
CA LEU A 215 13.63 -2.49 16.74
C LEU A 215 12.86 -1.33 16.11
N GLY A 216 11.74 -1.61 15.43
CA GLY A 216 10.89 -0.56 14.89
C GLY A 216 10.35 0.39 15.97
N ILE A 217 9.99 -0.13 17.16
CA ILE A 217 9.56 0.69 18.30
C ILE A 217 10.69 1.60 18.78
N ILE A 218 11.92 1.07 18.89
CA ILE A 218 13.09 1.87 19.29
C ILE A 218 13.39 2.97 18.26
N TYR A 219 13.45 2.64 16.97
CA TYR A 219 13.65 3.65 15.91
C TYR A 219 12.55 4.71 15.90
N ARG A 220 11.29 4.33 16.20
CA ARG A 220 10.20 5.30 16.36
C ARG A 220 10.43 6.22 17.56
N LYS A 221 10.87 5.70 18.71
CA LYS A 221 11.23 6.52 19.88
C LYS A 221 12.40 7.47 19.58
N LEU A 222 13.38 7.02 18.78
CA LEU A 222 14.48 7.84 18.26
C LEU A 222 14.06 8.85 17.18
N LYS A 223 12.76 8.91 16.84
CA LYS A 223 12.20 9.77 15.78
C LYS A 223 12.70 9.45 14.36
N GLU A 224 13.28 8.27 14.16
CA GLU A 224 13.63 7.73 12.85
C GLU A 224 12.44 6.99 12.22
N TRP A 225 11.40 7.75 11.87
CA TRP A 225 10.09 7.22 11.45
C TRP A 225 10.18 6.29 10.23
N ASN A 226 11.03 6.62 9.25
CA ASN A 226 11.20 5.85 8.02
C ASN A 226 11.90 4.50 8.28
N THR A 227 12.94 4.51 9.13
CA THR A 227 13.63 3.28 9.57
C THR A 227 12.66 2.37 10.32
N ALA A 228 11.88 2.94 11.24
CA ALA A 228 10.84 2.23 11.99
C ALA A 228 9.81 1.58 11.06
N LEU A 229 9.28 2.33 10.08
CA LEU A 229 8.35 1.80 9.06
C LEU A 229 8.95 0.62 8.29
N GLY A 230 10.23 0.70 7.94
CA GLY A 230 10.96 -0.39 7.28
C GLY A 230 10.95 -1.68 8.11
N TYR A 231 11.24 -1.58 9.40
CA TYR A 231 11.20 -2.73 10.32
C TYR A 231 9.78 -3.25 10.56
N PHE A 232 8.79 -2.38 10.78
CA PHE A 232 7.41 -2.81 10.98
C PHE A 232 6.82 -3.52 9.76
N ARG A 233 7.13 -3.05 8.54
CA ARG A 233 6.70 -3.72 7.30
C ARG A 233 7.29 -5.12 7.16
N LYS A 234 8.58 -5.29 7.48
CA LYS A 234 9.24 -6.62 7.49
C LYS A 234 8.60 -7.54 8.54
N ALA A 235 8.40 -7.03 9.76
CA ALA A 235 7.74 -7.78 10.83
C ALA A 235 6.32 -8.22 10.44
N ARG A 236 5.53 -7.33 9.83
CA ARG A 236 4.16 -7.63 9.37
C ARG A 236 4.12 -8.79 8.38
N ILE A 237 4.99 -8.77 7.37
CA ILE A 237 5.06 -9.82 6.33
C ILE A 237 5.36 -11.17 6.99
N LEU A 238 6.38 -11.22 7.86
CA LEU A 238 6.75 -12.45 8.56
C LEU A 238 5.63 -12.96 9.47
N TYR A 239 4.93 -12.07 10.19
CA TYR A 239 3.80 -12.48 11.03
C TYR A 239 2.63 -13.02 10.20
N ASN A 240 2.35 -12.42 9.04
CA ASN A 240 1.32 -12.93 8.13
C ASN A 240 1.70 -14.31 7.56
N GLU A 241 2.94 -14.51 7.13
CA GLU A 241 3.45 -15.82 6.67
C GLU A 241 3.36 -16.91 7.76
N GLN A 242 3.49 -16.51 9.02
CA GLN A 242 3.38 -17.42 10.18
C GLN A 242 1.93 -17.67 10.63
N GLY A 243 0.94 -17.00 10.03
CA GLY A 243 -0.44 -16.99 10.54
C GLY A 243 -0.60 -16.33 11.91
N ASN A 244 0.40 -15.57 12.39
CA ASN A 244 0.38 -14.91 13.69
C ASN A 244 -0.40 -13.58 13.59
N LYS A 245 -1.72 -13.66 13.70
CA LYS A 245 -2.62 -12.50 13.57
C LYS A 245 -2.37 -11.43 14.63
N LYS A 246 -2.06 -11.80 15.87
CA LYS A 246 -1.71 -10.85 16.93
C LYS A 246 -0.48 -10.01 16.56
N GLY A 247 0.58 -10.66 16.07
CA GLY A 247 1.80 -9.98 15.63
C GLY A 247 1.56 -9.08 14.41
N GLU A 248 0.77 -9.55 13.45
CA GLU A 248 0.38 -8.79 12.26
C GLU A 248 -0.37 -7.50 12.63
N ILE A 249 -1.38 -7.60 13.49
CA ILE A 249 -2.17 -6.45 13.97
C ILE A 249 -1.26 -5.45 14.69
N ASN A 250 -0.39 -5.91 15.60
CA ASN A 250 0.54 -5.03 16.30
C ASN A 250 1.48 -4.29 15.33
N ALA A 251 1.95 -4.96 14.28
CA ALA A 251 2.78 -4.32 13.25
C ALA A 251 1.98 -3.28 12.44
N LEU A 252 0.75 -3.59 12.05
CA LEU A 252 -0.15 -2.65 11.36
C LEU A 252 -0.45 -1.41 12.21
N THR A 253 -0.74 -1.58 13.50
CA THR A 253 -0.97 -0.47 14.42
C THR A 253 0.25 0.42 14.56
N ASN A 254 1.44 -0.16 14.67
CA ASN A 254 2.68 0.61 14.71
C ASN A 254 2.99 1.33 13.40
N ILE A 255 2.69 0.73 12.23
CA ILE A 255 2.80 1.40 10.93
C ILE A 255 1.86 2.61 10.88
N GLY A 256 0.61 2.43 11.29
CA GLY A 256 -0.39 3.50 11.35
C GLY A 256 0.08 4.67 12.22
N ASN A 257 0.51 4.37 13.45
CA ASN A 257 1.04 5.38 14.37
C ASN A 257 2.29 6.08 13.81
N SER A 258 3.20 5.37 13.14
CA SER A 258 4.36 5.98 12.46
C SER A 258 3.95 6.95 11.35
N PHE A 259 2.90 6.65 10.58
CA PHE A 259 2.37 7.58 9.57
C PHE A 259 1.71 8.83 10.19
N MET A 260 1.11 8.71 11.37
CA MET A 260 0.62 9.89 12.11
C MET A 260 1.75 10.86 12.45
N PHE A 261 2.90 10.37 12.94
CA PHE A 261 4.06 11.21 13.23
C PHE A 261 4.68 11.86 11.97
N LEU A 262 4.41 11.31 10.78
CA LEU A 262 4.79 11.88 9.49
C LEU A 262 3.70 12.80 8.90
N SER A 263 2.63 13.10 9.65
CA SER A 263 1.47 13.87 9.21
C SER A 263 0.77 13.28 7.97
N ARG A 264 0.93 11.98 7.71
CA ARG A 264 0.32 11.25 6.59
C ARG A 264 -0.94 10.53 7.07
N TYR A 265 -1.96 11.31 7.41
CA TYR A 265 -3.16 10.83 8.11
C TYR A 265 -3.98 9.81 7.31
N ASP A 266 -4.11 9.96 5.99
CA ASP A 266 -4.83 8.98 5.15
C ASP A 266 -4.16 7.60 5.17
N SER A 267 -2.83 7.58 5.09
CA SER A 267 -2.06 6.35 5.18
C SER A 267 -2.19 5.74 6.58
N ALA A 268 -2.14 6.56 7.63
CA ALA A 268 -2.35 6.10 9.01
C ALA A 268 -3.72 5.44 9.18
N ALA A 269 -4.79 6.12 8.77
CA ALA A 269 -6.16 5.62 8.85
C ALA A 269 -6.33 4.31 8.06
N MET A 270 -5.75 4.20 6.87
CA MET A 270 -5.79 2.98 6.05
C MET A 270 -5.21 1.77 6.80
N TYR A 271 -3.98 1.88 7.32
CA TYR A 271 -3.33 0.77 8.03
C TYR A 271 -4.04 0.42 9.35
N LEU A 272 -4.58 1.41 10.05
CA LEU A 272 -5.31 1.19 11.30
C LEU A 272 -6.70 0.56 11.08
N ARG A 273 -7.40 0.90 9.99
CA ARG A 273 -8.61 0.19 9.57
C ARG A 273 -8.31 -1.26 9.21
N GLN A 274 -7.18 -1.53 8.56
CA GLN A 274 -6.73 -2.89 8.30
C GLN A 274 -6.41 -3.65 9.60
N ALA A 275 -5.75 -3.00 10.57
CA ALA A 275 -5.49 -3.57 11.89
C ALA A 275 -6.81 -3.95 12.60
N TYR A 276 -7.79 -3.05 12.59
CA TYR A 276 -9.11 -3.28 13.16
C TYR A 276 -9.85 -4.43 12.48
N ALA A 277 -9.93 -4.43 11.14
CA ALA A 277 -10.59 -5.50 10.38
C ALA A 277 -9.96 -6.87 10.66
N THR A 278 -8.62 -6.92 10.73
CA THR A 278 -7.90 -8.16 11.07
C THR A 278 -8.20 -8.60 12.51
N ALA A 279 -8.26 -7.66 13.46
CA ALA A 279 -8.62 -7.95 14.86
C ALA A 279 -10.06 -8.42 15.04
N VAL A 280 -11.00 -7.94 14.21
CA VAL A 280 -12.38 -8.44 14.16
C VAL A 280 -12.40 -9.87 13.62
N SER A 281 -11.75 -10.13 12.47
CA SER A 281 -11.70 -11.46 11.87
C SER A 281 -11.01 -12.52 12.73
N ALA A 282 -10.09 -12.10 13.61
CA ALA A 282 -9.36 -12.97 14.51
C ALA A 282 -10.01 -13.07 15.91
N GLU A 283 -11.15 -12.40 16.14
CA GLU A 283 -11.87 -12.38 17.42
C GLU A 283 -10.99 -11.91 18.61
N LEU A 284 -10.17 -10.89 18.38
CA LEU A 284 -9.23 -10.34 19.38
C LEU A 284 -9.72 -8.96 19.89
N PRO A 285 -10.65 -8.90 20.88
CA PRO A 285 -11.29 -7.66 21.30
C PRO A 285 -10.31 -6.60 21.83
N GLY A 286 -9.32 -6.97 22.64
CA GLY A 286 -8.31 -6.00 23.13
C GLY A 286 -7.51 -5.32 22.01
N LEU A 287 -7.28 -6.02 20.89
CA LEU A 287 -6.62 -5.43 19.72
C LEU A 287 -7.57 -4.58 18.87
N GLN A 288 -8.87 -4.89 18.87
CA GLN A 288 -9.88 -4.00 18.28
C GLN A 288 -9.89 -2.65 18.99
N VAL A 289 -9.85 -2.66 20.34
CA VAL A 289 -9.77 -1.46 21.18
C VAL A 289 -8.50 -0.65 20.85
N SER A 290 -7.35 -1.32 20.77
CA SER A 290 -6.08 -0.66 20.42
C SER A 290 -6.13 0.01 19.03
N ALA A 291 -6.68 -0.67 18.02
CA ALA A 291 -6.81 -0.13 16.67
C ALA A 291 -7.79 1.05 16.60
N LEU A 292 -8.94 0.97 17.27
CA LEU A 292 -9.93 2.04 17.37
C LEU A 292 -9.38 3.27 18.12
N ASN A 293 -8.63 3.04 19.20
CA ASN A 293 -7.94 4.11 19.91
C ASN A 293 -6.93 4.84 19.01
N SER A 294 -6.12 4.10 18.27
CA SER A 294 -5.20 4.71 17.29
C SER A 294 -5.95 5.45 16.17
N LEU A 295 -7.09 4.93 15.70
CA LEU A 295 -7.93 5.64 14.70
C LEU A 295 -8.47 6.96 15.25
N GLY A 296 -8.98 6.98 16.49
CA GLY A 296 -9.37 8.21 17.16
C GLY A 296 -8.21 9.20 17.26
N GLY A 297 -7.00 8.69 17.53
CA GLY A 297 -5.76 9.47 17.55
C GLY A 297 -5.43 10.16 16.22
N VAL A 298 -5.73 9.54 15.07
CA VAL A 298 -5.54 10.16 13.74
C VAL A 298 -6.36 11.44 13.63
N PHE A 299 -7.66 11.35 13.91
CA PHE A 299 -8.57 12.50 13.80
C PHE A 299 -8.25 13.57 14.85
N ALA A 300 -7.90 13.16 16.07
CA ALA A 300 -7.45 14.08 17.11
C ALA A 300 -6.14 14.80 16.72
N SER A 301 -5.24 14.16 15.97
CA SER A 301 -3.99 14.80 15.50
C SER A 301 -4.20 15.77 14.34
N MET A 302 -5.30 15.64 13.60
CA MET A 302 -5.68 16.57 12.52
C MET A 302 -6.36 17.83 13.07
N TYR A 303 -6.90 17.77 14.30
CA TYR A 303 -7.56 18.90 14.95
C TYR A 303 -6.58 20.05 15.20
N LYS A 304 -7.02 21.27 14.89
CA LYS A 304 -6.26 22.50 15.14
C LYS A 304 -6.94 23.33 16.24
N PRO A 305 -6.35 23.43 17.45
CA PRO A 305 -6.92 24.24 18.52
C PRO A 305 -7.13 25.70 18.09
N GLY A 306 -8.25 26.30 18.50
CA GLY A 306 -8.58 27.71 18.22
C GLY A 306 -9.12 28.01 16.80
N VAL A 307 -9.27 27.01 15.94
CA VAL A 307 -9.87 27.16 14.60
C VAL A 307 -11.34 26.74 14.64
N GLU A 308 -12.26 27.70 14.67
CA GLU A 308 -13.71 27.46 14.73
C GLU A 308 -14.27 27.25 13.31
N THR A 309 -14.16 26.02 12.80
CA THR A 309 -14.74 25.62 11.50
C THR A 309 -15.48 24.30 11.65
N GLN A 310 -16.55 24.11 10.87
CA GLN A 310 -17.31 22.85 10.85
C GLN A 310 -16.42 21.63 10.55
N ALA A 311 -15.43 21.78 9.67
CA ALA A 311 -14.48 20.72 9.37
C ALA A 311 -13.65 20.31 10.59
N ASN A 312 -13.22 21.27 11.42
CA ASN A 312 -12.43 21.02 12.62
C ASN A 312 -13.30 20.39 13.74
N GLU A 313 -14.58 20.77 13.84
CA GLU A 313 -15.53 20.11 14.75
C GLU A 313 -15.80 18.65 14.34
N ASN A 314 -15.99 18.39 13.04
CA ASN A 314 -16.19 17.04 12.51
C ASN A 314 -15.01 16.09 12.81
N LEU A 315 -13.79 16.62 12.95
CA LEU A 315 -12.61 15.85 13.35
C LEU A 315 -12.71 15.43 14.83
N LEU A 316 -13.10 16.34 15.73
CA LEU A 316 -13.32 16.01 17.14
C LEU A 316 -14.44 14.97 17.29
N ASP A 317 -15.55 15.13 16.58
CA ASP A 317 -16.67 14.18 16.64
C ASP A 317 -16.28 12.80 16.12
N SER A 318 -15.45 12.75 15.07
CA SER A 318 -14.90 11.49 14.58
C SER A 318 -13.97 10.84 15.61
N ALA A 319 -13.09 11.60 16.26
CA ALA A 319 -12.22 11.10 17.31
C ALA A 319 -13.02 10.52 18.50
N ILE A 320 -14.01 11.29 19.00
CA ILE A 320 -14.93 10.88 20.07
C ILE A 320 -15.64 9.57 19.72
N ARG A 321 -16.17 9.45 18.49
CA ARG A 321 -16.84 8.24 18.02
C ARG A 321 -15.91 7.02 18.09
N TYR A 322 -14.70 7.10 17.56
CA TYR A 322 -13.77 5.97 17.59
C TYR A 322 -13.35 5.58 19.01
N TYR A 323 -13.14 6.54 19.92
CA TYR A 323 -12.83 6.22 21.31
C TYR A 323 -14.02 5.56 22.03
N ARG A 324 -15.24 6.08 21.83
CA ARG A 324 -16.46 5.49 22.38
C ARG A 324 -16.68 4.07 21.85
N ASP A 325 -16.51 3.86 20.55
CA ASP A 325 -16.58 2.52 19.95
C ASP A 325 -15.56 1.57 20.59
N GLY A 326 -14.33 2.04 20.83
CA GLY A 326 -13.31 1.28 21.56
C GLY A 326 -13.78 0.88 22.97
N LEU A 327 -14.37 1.81 23.71
CA LEU A 327 -14.90 1.54 25.05
C LEU A 327 -16.08 0.57 25.05
N VAL A 328 -16.95 0.63 24.03
CA VAL A 328 -18.04 -0.33 23.86
C VAL A 328 -17.49 -1.74 23.64
N ARG A 329 -16.38 -1.89 22.88
CA ARG A 329 -15.72 -3.19 22.64
C ARG A 329 -15.06 -3.78 23.88
N CYS A 330 -14.67 -2.96 24.86
CA CYS A 330 -14.26 -3.45 26.17
C CYS A 330 -15.43 -4.09 26.95
N GLY A 331 -16.67 -3.66 26.68
CA GLY A 331 -17.85 -3.94 27.48
C GLY A 331 -18.14 -2.78 28.43
N LEU A 332 -19.33 -2.19 28.33
CA LEU A 332 -19.78 -1.14 29.25
C LEU A 332 -19.79 -1.71 30.68
N GLY A 333 -18.88 -1.23 31.53
CA GLY A 333 -18.76 -1.65 32.94
C GLY A 333 -17.60 -2.60 33.26
N THR A 334 -16.79 -3.05 32.28
CA THR A 334 -15.64 -3.91 32.59
C THR A 334 -14.45 -3.10 33.11
N ASP A 335 -13.87 -3.52 34.24
CA ASP A 335 -12.56 -3.06 34.73
C ASP A 335 -11.42 -3.64 33.89
N SER A 336 -11.37 -3.32 32.60
CA SER A 336 -10.30 -3.77 31.69
C SER A 336 -9.17 -2.76 31.64
N SER A 337 -7.91 -3.23 31.63
CA SER A 337 -6.75 -2.37 31.39
C SER A 337 -6.76 -1.75 29.99
N ASP A 338 -7.43 -2.38 29.02
CA ASP A 338 -7.50 -1.90 27.64
C ASP A 338 -8.35 -0.62 27.50
N ALA A 339 -9.20 -0.32 28.50
CA ALA A 339 -10.01 0.89 28.54
C ALA A 339 -9.23 2.14 28.97
N ILE A 340 -8.04 1.99 29.56
CA ILE A 340 -7.28 3.12 30.14
C ILE A 340 -6.93 4.17 29.08
N SER A 341 -6.25 3.77 27.99
CA SER A 341 -5.83 4.72 26.95
C SER A 341 -7.00 5.36 26.19
N PRO A 342 -8.05 4.62 25.78
CA PRO A 342 -9.25 5.24 25.21
C PRO A 342 -9.93 6.25 26.14
N LEU A 343 -10.01 5.98 27.46
CA LEU A 343 -10.58 6.92 28.42
C LEU A 343 -9.75 8.21 28.55
N ILE A 344 -8.41 8.08 28.60
CA ILE A 344 -7.49 9.23 28.64
C ILE A 344 -7.68 10.10 27.39
N ASN A 345 -7.63 9.47 26.23
CA ASN A 345 -7.70 10.18 24.96
C ASN A 345 -9.10 10.78 24.71
N LEU A 346 -10.16 10.08 25.09
CA LEU A 346 -11.53 10.59 25.05
C LEU A 346 -11.68 11.81 25.96
N GLY A 347 -11.22 11.73 27.20
CA GLY A 347 -11.23 12.86 28.12
C GLY A 347 -10.45 14.07 27.60
N SER A 348 -9.29 13.83 26.98
CA SER A 348 -8.45 14.86 26.37
C SER A 348 -9.09 15.54 25.16
N VAL A 349 -9.92 14.84 24.38
CA VAL A 349 -10.66 15.43 23.25
C VAL A 349 -11.94 16.12 23.72
N LEU A 350 -12.68 15.54 24.67
CA LEU A 350 -13.93 16.12 25.20
C LEU A 350 -13.70 17.46 25.89
N GLN A 351 -12.56 17.66 26.56
CA GLN A 351 -12.26 18.94 27.23
C GLN A 351 -12.13 20.13 26.27
N GLU A 352 -11.93 19.91 24.97
CA GLU A 352 -11.94 20.98 23.95
C GLU A 352 -13.35 21.52 23.71
N LYS A 353 -14.39 20.73 23.99
CA LYS A 353 -15.79 21.14 23.89
C LYS A 353 -16.31 21.56 25.26
N LYS A 354 -16.65 22.86 25.42
CA LYS A 354 -17.08 23.43 26.70
C LYS A 354 -18.25 22.66 27.35
N GLU A 355 -19.20 22.21 26.55
CA GLU A 355 -20.38 21.46 26.99
C GLU A 355 -20.07 20.05 27.55
N PHE A 356 -18.93 19.46 27.17
CA PHE A 356 -18.56 18.09 27.57
C PHE A 356 -17.50 18.03 28.68
N ARG A 357 -17.17 19.15 29.33
CA ARG A 357 -16.12 19.18 30.38
C ARG A 357 -16.42 18.29 31.59
N ALA A 358 -17.69 18.18 32.00
CA ALA A 358 -18.10 17.26 33.07
C ALA A 358 -17.96 15.78 32.66
N GLU A 359 -18.26 15.47 31.39
CA GLU A 359 -18.04 14.13 30.84
C GLU A 359 -16.53 13.81 30.76
N ALA A 360 -15.71 14.77 30.32
CA ALA A 360 -14.26 14.64 30.30
C ALA A 360 -13.68 14.34 31.68
N GLU A 361 -14.16 15.03 32.73
CA GLU A 361 -13.77 14.80 34.12
C GLU A 361 -14.09 13.37 34.56
N SER A 362 -15.31 12.89 34.27
CA SER A 362 -15.74 11.52 34.57
C SER A 362 -14.84 10.47 33.90
N MET A 363 -14.51 10.66 32.62
CA MET A 363 -13.66 9.72 31.87
C MET A 363 -12.22 9.69 32.42
N LEU A 364 -11.62 10.84 32.71
CA LEU A 364 -10.26 10.93 33.25
C LEU A 364 -10.15 10.37 34.68
N LEU A 365 -11.14 10.63 35.54
CA LEU A 365 -11.18 10.04 36.88
C LEU A 365 -11.31 8.52 36.83
N ARG A 366 -12.14 7.99 35.92
CA ARG A 366 -12.23 6.55 35.70
C ARG A 366 -10.91 5.98 35.18
N ALA A 367 -10.24 6.65 34.25
CA ALA A 367 -8.92 6.26 33.78
C ALA A 367 -7.88 6.24 34.90
N LYS A 368 -7.91 7.23 35.81
CA LYS A 368 -7.05 7.30 36.99
C LYS A 368 -7.20 6.04 37.86
N THR A 369 -8.44 5.72 38.23
CA THR A 369 -8.73 4.55 39.08
C THR A 369 -8.25 3.25 38.43
N LEU A 370 -8.47 3.09 37.13
CA LEU A 370 -7.98 1.90 36.41
C LEU A 370 -6.45 1.88 36.30
N ALA A 371 -5.80 3.01 36.02
CA ALA A 371 -4.34 3.10 35.94
C ALA A 371 -3.66 2.82 37.29
N GLU A 372 -4.29 3.21 38.40
CA GLU A 372 -3.87 2.87 39.76
C GLU A 372 -4.07 1.38 40.06
N LYS A 373 -5.27 0.85 39.77
CA LYS A 373 -5.61 -0.57 39.95
C LYS A 373 -4.69 -1.52 39.20
N PHE A 374 -4.28 -1.15 37.99
CA PHE A 374 -3.40 -1.95 37.13
C PHE A 374 -1.92 -1.56 37.22
N HIS A 375 -1.54 -0.69 38.16
CA HIS A 375 -0.16 -0.23 38.36
C HIS A 375 0.53 0.29 37.09
N ARG A 376 -0.23 1.01 36.24
CA ARG A 376 0.27 1.58 34.97
C ARG A 376 0.82 2.99 35.20
N VAL A 377 2.04 3.08 35.76
CA VAL A 377 2.66 4.36 36.16
C VAL A 377 2.69 5.39 35.04
N GLN A 378 3.04 5.00 33.81
CA GLN A 378 3.03 5.92 32.66
C GLN A 378 1.64 6.51 32.38
N ASN A 379 0.58 5.69 32.44
CA ASN A 379 -0.77 6.19 32.23
C ASN A 379 -1.27 7.02 33.42
N GLN A 380 -0.78 6.78 34.65
CA GLN A 380 -1.07 7.65 35.78
C GLN A 380 -0.53 9.06 35.53
N VAL A 381 0.70 9.19 35.00
CA VAL A 381 1.26 10.49 34.61
C VAL A 381 0.40 11.19 33.56
N GLU A 382 0.01 10.47 32.50
CA GLU A 382 -0.85 11.01 31.43
C GLU A 382 -2.21 11.49 31.97
N VAL A 383 -2.84 10.72 32.85
CA VAL A 383 -4.14 11.08 33.47
C VAL A 383 -4.00 12.31 34.37
N LEU A 384 -2.95 12.38 35.20
CA LEU A 384 -2.74 13.52 36.11
C LEU A 384 -2.54 14.82 35.34
N LYS A 385 -1.79 14.76 34.22
CA LYS A 385 -1.65 15.90 33.32
C LYS A 385 -2.99 16.27 32.68
N GLY A 386 -3.74 15.30 32.15
CA GLY A 386 -5.06 15.55 31.56
C GLY A 386 -6.06 16.17 32.53
N LEU A 387 -6.08 15.72 33.79
CA LEU A 387 -6.92 16.32 34.85
C LEU A 387 -6.49 17.75 35.18
N SER A 388 -5.18 18.02 35.24
CA SER A 388 -4.65 19.38 35.41
C SER A 388 -5.14 20.31 34.31
N ASP A 389 -4.94 19.91 33.04
CA ASP A 389 -5.32 20.70 31.87
C ASP A 389 -6.83 20.95 31.81
N LEU A 390 -7.64 19.96 32.17
CA LEU A 390 -9.10 20.08 32.24
C LEU A 390 -9.55 21.08 33.30
N TYR A 391 -9.01 20.99 34.53
CA TYR A 391 -9.41 21.89 35.61
C TYR A 391 -8.98 23.33 35.37
N ASP A 392 -7.83 23.54 34.71
CA ASP A 392 -7.41 24.86 34.26
C ASP A 392 -8.43 25.45 33.27
N LYS A 393 -8.83 24.66 32.26
CA LYS A 393 -9.88 25.03 31.29
C LYS A 393 -11.24 25.29 31.95
N MET A 394 -11.57 24.62 33.05
CA MET A 394 -12.80 24.83 33.85
C MET A 394 -12.74 26.06 34.77
N ASN A 395 -11.66 26.84 34.74
CA ASN A 395 -11.41 27.95 35.67
C ASN A 395 -11.37 27.51 37.14
N ARG A 396 -10.80 26.32 37.41
CA ARG A 396 -10.57 25.75 38.76
C ARG A 396 -9.06 25.63 39.04
N PRO A 397 -8.34 26.76 39.18
CA PRO A 397 -6.87 26.76 39.23
C PRO A 397 -6.29 26.04 40.46
N ALA A 398 -7.02 26.01 41.58
CA ALA A 398 -6.59 25.29 42.77
C ALA A 398 -6.53 23.77 42.54
N ASP A 399 -7.57 23.21 41.90
CA ASP A 399 -7.61 21.79 41.55
C ASP A 399 -6.57 21.46 40.48
N ALA A 400 -6.45 22.31 39.45
CA ALA A 400 -5.43 22.18 38.41
C ALA A 400 -4.03 22.10 39.01
N LEU A 401 -3.69 23.00 39.94
CA LEU A 401 -2.39 23.01 40.62
C LEU A 401 -2.15 21.75 41.46
N ILE A 402 -3.17 21.20 42.12
CA ILE A 402 -3.05 19.94 42.88
C ILE A 402 -2.65 18.79 41.95
N TYR A 403 -3.36 18.65 40.82
CA TYR A 403 -3.07 17.59 39.86
C TYR A 403 -1.75 17.82 39.13
N PHE A 404 -1.40 19.06 38.81
CA PHE A 404 -0.10 19.43 38.25
C PHE A 404 1.05 19.06 39.20
N ARG A 405 0.93 19.35 40.50
CA ARG A 405 1.94 18.97 41.49
C ARG A 405 2.10 17.45 41.59
N LYS A 406 1.00 16.70 41.57
CA LYS A 406 1.04 15.23 41.55
C LYS A 406 1.69 14.71 40.27
N TYR A 407 1.37 15.31 39.12
CA TYR A 407 2.01 15.01 37.84
C TYR A 407 3.52 15.25 37.92
N VAL A 408 3.96 16.42 38.38
CA VAL A 408 5.40 16.75 38.53
C VAL A 408 6.07 15.78 39.49
N GLN A 409 5.49 15.51 40.67
CA GLN A 409 6.05 14.55 41.62
C GLN A 409 6.21 13.15 41.03
N LEU A 410 5.20 12.65 40.30
CA LEU A 410 5.25 11.33 39.71
C LEU A 410 6.21 11.28 38.50
N ASN A 411 6.23 12.32 37.68
CA ASN A 411 7.10 12.44 36.52
C ASN A 411 8.57 12.66 36.92
N ASP A 412 8.82 13.44 37.97
CA ASP A 412 10.14 13.61 38.56
C ASP A 412 10.57 12.34 39.29
N SER A 413 9.68 11.59 39.93
CA SER A 413 10.02 10.26 40.45
C SER A 413 10.42 9.29 39.33
N LEU A 414 9.84 9.40 38.14
CA LEU A 414 10.26 8.64 36.96
C LEU A 414 11.62 9.10 36.42
N ASN A 415 11.88 10.40 36.36
CA ASN A 415 13.08 10.98 35.73
C ASN A 415 14.28 11.16 36.69
N SER A 416 14.06 11.31 38.00
CA SER A 416 15.11 11.48 39.03
C SER A 416 15.78 10.16 39.39
N ASP A 417 15.05 9.06 39.25
CA ASP A 417 15.61 7.71 39.30
C ASP A 417 16.66 7.55 38.19
N ASP A 418 16.36 7.94 36.94
CA ASP A 418 17.29 7.83 35.81
C ASP A 418 18.59 8.65 35.98
N ARG A 419 18.51 9.81 36.65
CA ARG A 419 19.68 10.69 36.87
C ARG A 419 20.62 10.16 37.96
N ASN A 420 20.06 9.67 39.07
CA ASN A 420 20.85 9.05 40.14
C ASN A 420 21.44 7.70 39.70
N ARG A 421 20.73 6.98 38.81
CA ARG A 421 21.19 5.72 38.19
C ARG A 421 22.28 5.93 37.14
N ALA A 422 22.30 7.04 36.41
CA ALA A 422 23.39 7.40 35.49
C ALA A 422 24.75 7.59 36.21
N ILE A 423 24.73 8.10 37.45
CA ILE A 423 25.92 8.26 38.29
C ILE A 423 26.41 6.89 38.78
N ALA A 424 25.51 6.01 39.24
CA ALA A 424 25.85 4.62 39.58
C ALA A 424 26.37 3.81 38.36
N ARG A 425 25.88 4.10 37.15
CA ARG A 425 26.36 3.51 35.87
C ARG A 425 27.78 3.95 35.52
N LEU A 426 28.18 5.20 35.80
CA LEU A 426 29.56 5.67 35.59
C LEU A 426 30.54 5.02 36.58
N GLU A 427 30.12 4.80 37.82
CA GLU A 427 30.94 4.10 38.83
C GLU A 427 31.07 2.61 38.53
N ALA A 428 30.00 1.96 38.07
CA ALA A 428 30.02 0.55 37.68
C ALA A 428 30.80 0.29 36.38
N THR A 429 30.71 1.18 35.39
CA THR A 429 31.50 1.10 34.15
C THR A 429 32.99 1.36 34.40
N ALA A 430 33.35 2.34 35.24
CA ALA A 430 34.72 2.57 35.67
C ALA A 430 35.30 1.40 36.49
N ALA A 431 34.50 0.78 37.36
CA ALA A 431 34.91 -0.41 38.11
C ALA A 431 35.08 -1.64 37.21
N PHE A 432 34.25 -1.77 36.17
CA PHE A 432 34.36 -2.82 35.15
C PHE A 432 35.60 -2.63 34.27
N GLU A 433 35.88 -1.41 33.81
CA GLU A 433 37.10 -1.08 33.04
C GLU A 433 38.38 -1.39 33.84
N LYS A 434 38.45 -0.97 35.11
CA LYS A 434 39.57 -1.28 36.02
C LYS A 434 39.75 -2.78 36.29
N LYS A 435 38.65 -3.53 36.33
CA LYS A 435 38.68 -5.01 36.46
C LYS A 435 39.09 -5.71 35.17
N THR A 436 38.75 -5.16 34.00
CA THR A 436 39.20 -5.67 32.71
C THR A 436 40.68 -5.35 32.42
N GLU A 437 41.23 -4.23 32.91
CA GLU A 437 42.66 -3.94 32.80
C GLU A 437 43.54 -4.83 33.70
N THR A 438 43.10 -5.09 34.92
CA THR A 438 43.81 -6.00 35.84
C THR A 438 43.80 -7.46 35.38
N MET A 439 42.73 -7.90 34.69
CA MET A 439 42.72 -9.18 33.99
C MET A 439 43.65 -9.19 32.76
N LYS A 440 43.73 -8.10 31.99
CA LYS A 440 44.65 -8.00 30.83
C LYS A 440 46.12 -8.08 31.22
N ILE A 441 46.52 -7.52 32.37
CA ILE A 441 47.91 -7.56 32.86
C ILE A 441 48.30 -8.98 33.30
N LYS A 442 47.37 -9.71 33.92
CA LYS A 442 47.59 -11.09 34.35
C LYS A 442 47.65 -12.06 33.16
N ASP A 443 46.75 -11.88 32.19
CA ASP A 443 46.76 -12.62 30.93
C ASP A 443 48.01 -12.32 30.07
N ALA A 444 48.54 -11.09 30.09
CA ALA A 444 49.74 -10.73 29.33
C ALA A 444 51.01 -11.43 29.84
N ALA A 445 51.13 -11.64 31.16
CA ALA A 445 52.27 -12.33 31.78
C ALA A 445 52.26 -13.84 31.47
N ASP A 446 51.09 -14.48 31.52
CA ASP A 446 50.93 -15.90 31.17
C ASP A 446 51.08 -16.15 29.66
N LYS A 447 50.69 -15.17 28.84
CA LYS A 447 50.80 -15.21 27.37
C LYS A 447 52.24 -15.05 26.88
N ALA A 448 53.08 -14.25 27.53
CA ALA A 448 54.50 -14.11 27.19
C ALA A 448 55.30 -15.42 27.37
N LEU A 449 54.99 -16.20 28.42
CA LEU A 449 55.62 -17.50 28.70
C LEU A 449 55.15 -18.59 27.72
N ALA A 450 53.90 -18.49 27.23
CA ALA A 450 53.33 -19.35 26.20
C ALA A 450 53.75 -18.95 24.76
N ASP A 451 54.02 -17.67 24.51
CA ASP A 451 54.41 -17.13 23.21
C ASP A 451 55.82 -17.56 22.77
N ALA A 452 56.76 -17.70 23.70
CA ALA A 452 58.09 -18.23 23.42
C ALA A 452 58.06 -19.70 22.95
N ARG A 453 57.16 -20.53 23.52
CA ARG A 453 56.97 -21.93 23.13
C ARG A 453 56.16 -22.09 21.84
N SER A 454 55.18 -21.22 21.60
CA SER A 454 54.33 -21.26 20.41
C SER A 454 54.95 -20.58 19.18
N ALA A 455 55.94 -19.70 19.31
CA ALA A 455 56.65 -19.12 18.15
C ALA A 455 57.30 -20.19 17.25
N GLN A 456 57.88 -21.24 17.85
CA GLN A 456 58.48 -22.35 17.11
C GLN A 456 57.43 -23.25 16.42
N GLN A 457 56.23 -23.43 17.00
CA GLN A 457 55.14 -24.20 16.38
C GLN A 457 54.32 -23.38 15.36
N ARG A 458 54.27 -22.05 15.53
CA ARG A 458 53.50 -21.12 14.69
C ARG A 458 54.04 -21.06 13.27
N LEU A 459 55.35 -21.08 13.03
CA LEU A 459 55.91 -20.94 11.69
C LEU A 459 55.44 -22.07 10.73
N VAL A 460 55.37 -23.29 11.24
CA VAL A 460 54.87 -24.47 10.50
C VAL A 460 53.36 -24.37 10.28
N ILE A 461 52.61 -23.92 11.29
CA ILE A 461 51.16 -23.73 11.20
C ILE A 461 50.81 -22.57 10.26
N TRP A 462 51.56 -21.47 10.22
CA TRP A 462 51.31 -20.31 9.34
C TRP A 462 51.40 -20.67 7.85
N LEU A 463 52.32 -21.56 7.48
CA LEU A 463 52.46 -22.01 6.09
C LEU A 463 51.28 -22.89 5.64
N VAL A 464 50.88 -23.85 6.48
CA VAL A 464 49.72 -24.72 6.20
C VAL A 464 48.40 -23.95 6.29
N SER A 465 48.27 -23.07 7.28
CA SER A 465 47.08 -22.24 7.48
C SER A 465 46.95 -21.17 6.41
N GLY A 466 48.06 -20.64 5.87
CA GLY A 466 48.05 -19.71 4.74
C GLY A 466 47.50 -20.34 3.46
N GLY A 467 47.91 -21.58 3.16
CA GLY A 467 47.36 -22.35 2.04
C GLY A 467 45.87 -22.68 2.21
N LEU A 468 45.46 -23.12 3.40
CA LEU A 468 44.05 -23.39 3.73
C LEU A 468 43.20 -22.11 3.74
N LEU A 469 43.75 -20.98 4.19
CA LEU A 469 43.09 -19.67 4.15
C LEU A 469 42.87 -19.20 2.71
N LEU A 470 43.81 -19.42 1.80
CA LEU A 470 43.65 -19.08 0.38
C LEU A 470 42.53 -19.86 -0.30
N VAL A 471 42.43 -21.16 -0.01
CA VAL A 471 41.35 -22.03 -0.49
C VAL A 471 40.01 -21.61 0.13
N LEU A 472 40.00 -21.33 1.43
CA LEU A 472 38.80 -20.93 2.16
C LEU A 472 38.31 -19.53 1.73
N VAL A 473 39.22 -18.59 1.46
CA VAL A 473 38.90 -17.28 0.88
C VAL A 473 38.35 -17.45 -0.53
N SER A 474 38.94 -18.31 -1.37
CA SER A 474 38.42 -18.60 -2.71
C SER A 474 37.02 -19.23 -2.66
N LEU A 475 36.78 -20.16 -1.74
CA LEU A 475 35.46 -20.76 -1.51
C LEU A 475 34.45 -19.75 -0.96
N VAL A 476 34.86 -18.84 -0.06
CA VAL A 476 34.02 -17.75 0.44
C VAL A 476 33.69 -16.75 -0.68
N LEU A 477 34.64 -16.44 -1.57
CA LEU A 477 34.41 -15.58 -2.72
C LEU A 477 33.45 -16.22 -3.73
N LEU A 478 33.62 -17.50 -4.05
CA LEU A 478 32.71 -18.28 -4.89
C LEU A 478 31.32 -18.40 -4.26
N PHE A 479 31.25 -18.65 -2.95
CA PHE A 479 29.99 -18.75 -2.21
C PHE A 479 29.30 -17.40 -2.06
N ASN A 480 30.04 -16.31 -1.89
CA ASN A 480 29.50 -14.94 -1.89
C ASN A 480 29.01 -14.56 -3.28
N ARG A 481 29.75 -14.87 -4.35
CA ARG A 481 29.30 -14.70 -5.73
C ARG A 481 28.01 -15.50 -5.97
N PHE A 482 27.97 -16.77 -5.59
CA PHE A 482 26.78 -17.61 -5.70
C PHE A 482 25.59 -17.07 -4.88
N ARG A 483 25.82 -16.60 -3.65
CA ARG A 483 24.79 -15.97 -2.81
C ARG A 483 24.28 -14.66 -3.41
N ILE A 484 25.17 -13.82 -3.95
CA ILE A 484 24.81 -12.57 -4.61
C ILE A 484 23.98 -12.88 -5.86
N THR A 485 24.41 -13.79 -6.72
CA THR A 485 23.67 -14.20 -7.91
C THR A 485 22.30 -14.78 -7.57
N ARG A 486 22.19 -15.59 -6.49
CA ARG A 486 20.90 -16.13 -6.04
C ARG A 486 19.98 -15.05 -5.47
N LYS A 487 20.51 -14.08 -4.73
CA LYS A 487 19.76 -12.91 -4.24
C LYS A 487 19.31 -12.01 -5.37
N GLN A 488 20.18 -11.75 -6.35
CA GLN A 488 19.85 -11.01 -7.56
C GLN A 488 18.74 -11.72 -8.33
N LYS A 489 18.83 -13.05 -8.51
CA LYS A 489 17.79 -13.84 -9.17
C LYS A 489 16.44 -13.76 -8.45
N GLN A 490 16.43 -13.84 -7.13
CA GLN A 490 15.19 -13.71 -6.33
C GLN A 490 14.60 -12.28 -6.36
N ILE A 491 15.45 -11.25 -6.36
CA ILE A 491 15.01 -9.85 -6.50
C ILE A 491 14.43 -9.64 -7.89
N ILE A 492 15.10 -10.13 -8.94
CA ILE A 492 14.65 -10.08 -10.33
C ILE A 492 13.33 -10.82 -10.48
N GLU A 493 13.18 -12.01 -9.88
CA GLU A 493 11.95 -12.80 -9.93
C GLU A 493 10.78 -12.10 -9.23
N LYS A 494 11.04 -11.42 -8.10
CA LYS A 494 10.03 -10.61 -7.40
C LYS A 494 9.69 -9.33 -8.15
N GLN A 495 10.69 -8.63 -8.72
CA GLN A 495 10.47 -7.46 -9.56
C GLN A 495 9.70 -7.83 -10.83
N LYS A 496 10.05 -8.97 -11.45
CA LYS A 496 9.36 -9.52 -12.61
C LYS A 496 7.89 -9.81 -12.28
N GLY A 497 7.61 -10.45 -11.14
CA GLY A 497 6.22 -10.67 -10.70
C GLY A 497 5.43 -9.37 -10.48
N GLN A 498 6.05 -8.33 -9.91
CA GLN A 498 5.39 -7.03 -9.76
C GLN A 498 5.12 -6.33 -11.10
N VAL A 499 6.07 -6.40 -12.04
CA VAL A 499 5.94 -5.85 -13.39
C VAL A 499 4.87 -6.61 -14.17
N GLU A 500 4.77 -7.93 -14.01
CA GLU A 500 3.79 -8.77 -14.68
C GLU A 500 2.36 -8.48 -14.20
N SER A 501 2.15 -8.35 -12.88
CA SER A 501 0.84 -7.91 -12.35
C SER A 501 0.46 -6.48 -12.73
N GLN A 502 1.43 -5.55 -12.80
CA GLN A 502 1.17 -4.20 -13.32
C GLN A 502 0.80 -4.22 -14.81
N LYS A 503 1.48 -5.07 -15.59
CA LYS A 503 1.20 -5.24 -17.02
C LYS A 503 -0.19 -5.82 -17.24
N GLU A 504 -0.59 -6.86 -16.51
CA GLU A 504 -1.94 -7.44 -16.60
C GLU A 504 -3.04 -6.40 -16.28
N LEU A 505 -2.85 -5.59 -15.24
CA LEU A 505 -3.81 -4.54 -14.89
C LEU A 505 -3.89 -3.45 -15.98
N ILE A 506 -2.76 -3.07 -16.57
CA ILE A 506 -2.71 -2.10 -17.68
C ILE A 506 -3.36 -2.68 -18.92
N GLU A 507 -3.11 -3.94 -19.27
CA GLU A 507 -3.73 -4.61 -20.42
C GLU A 507 -5.25 -4.70 -20.24
N GLN A 508 -5.73 -5.03 -19.04
CA GLN A 508 -7.16 -5.02 -18.73
C GLN A 508 -7.77 -3.62 -18.87
N LYS A 509 -7.12 -2.59 -18.31
CA LYS A 509 -7.59 -1.20 -18.40
C LYS A 509 -7.58 -0.66 -19.83
N ASN A 510 -6.54 -0.98 -20.61
CA ASN A 510 -6.46 -0.63 -22.02
C ASN A 510 -7.53 -1.35 -22.84
N GLY A 511 -7.84 -2.61 -22.51
CA GLY A 511 -8.95 -3.34 -23.13
C GLY A 511 -10.31 -2.68 -22.91
N GLU A 512 -10.60 -2.24 -21.68
CA GLU A 512 -11.84 -1.51 -21.33
C GLU A 512 -11.94 -0.16 -22.07
N ILE A 513 -10.84 0.60 -22.13
CA ILE A 513 -10.77 1.90 -22.83
C ILE A 513 -10.96 1.71 -24.34
N LEU A 514 -10.24 0.76 -24.95
CA LEU A 514 -10.33 0.49 -26.38
C LEU A 514 -11.74 0.03 -26.78
N GLY A 515 -12.39 -0.78 -25.94
CA GLY A 515 -13.79 -1.15 -26.12
C GLY A 515 -14.74 0.06 -26.14
N SER A 516 -14.50 1.04 -25.28
CA SER A 516 -15.29 2.28 -25.20
C SER A 516 -15.08 3.18 -26.43
N ILE A 517 -13.84 3.28 -26.92
CA ILE A 517 -13.52 4.08 -28.12
C ILE A 517 -14.10 3.40 -29.38
N HIS A 518 -14.06 2.08 -29.49
CA HIS A 518 -14.72 1.36 -30.58
C HIS A 518 -16.23 1.54 -30.57
N TYR A 519 -16.85 1.63 -29.39
CA TYR A 519 -18.27 1.98 -29.28
C TYR A 519 -18.55 3.40 -29.80
N ALA A 520 -17.73 4.38 -29.42
CA ALA A 520 -17.83 5.75 -29.95
C ALA A 520 -17.68 5.78 -31.49
N LYS A 521 -16.75 5.01 -32.07
CA LYS A 521 -16.61 4.85 -33.52
C LYS A 521 -17.89 4.37 -34.18
N ARG A 522 -18.58 3.39 -33.58
CA ARG A 522 -19.84 2.88 -34.11
C ARG A 522 -20.93 3.96 -34.14
N ILE A 523 -21.01 4.79 -33.10
CA ILE A 523 -21.94 5.93 -33.06
C ILE A 523 -21.59 6.95 -34.13
N GLN A 524 -20.32 7.36 -34.22
CA GLN A 524 -19.85 8.33 -35.20
C GLN A 524 -20.13 7.85 -36.64
N THR A 525 -19.80 6.60 -36.95
CA THR A 525 -20.02 6.02 -38.30
C THR A 525 -21.50 5.97 -38.66
N ALA A 526 -22.39 5.76 -37.69
CA ALA A 526 -23.84 5.72 -37.93
C ALA A 526 -24.44 7.09 -38.27
N LEU A 527 -23.74 8.18 -37.96
CA LEU A 527 -24.19 9.55 -38.19
C LEU A 527 -23.59 10.18 -39.44
N LEU A 528 -22.53 9.59 -40.00
CA LEU A 528 -22.02 9.96 -41.32
C LEU A 528 -23.07 9.67 -42.40
N ALA A 529 -23.03 10.44 -43.47
CA ALA A 529 -23.95 10.24 -44.59
C ALA A 529 -23.78 8.84 -45.21
N SER A 530 -24.88 8.09 -45.36
CA SER A 530 -24.80 6.74 -45.92
C SER A 530 -24.29 6.76 -47.37
N GLY A 531 -23.39 5.84 -47.73
CA GLY A 531 -22.88 5.73 -49.10
C GLY A 531 -23.99 5.54 -50.14
N SER A 532 -25.10 4.90 -49.77
CA SER A 532 -26.29 4.76 -50.63
C SER A 532 -27.00 6.09 -50.93
N LEU A 533 -27.02 7.02 -49.97
CA LEU A 533 -27.62 8.35 -50.15
C LEU A 533 -26.81 9.17 -51.15
N ILE A 534 -25.47 9.15 -51.00
CA ILE A 534 -24.55 9.90 -51.85
C ILE A 534 -24.51 9.28 -53.25
N SER A 535 -24.37 7.96 -53.37
CA SER A 535 -24.34 7.27 -54.67
C SER A 535 -25.60 7.48 -55.51
N ARG A 536 -26.76 7.66 -54.87
CA ARG A 536 -28.04 7.91 -55.55
C ARG A 536 -28.08 9.29 -56.22
N HIS A 537 -27.53 10.32 -55.58
CA HIS A 537 -27.61 11.70 -56.07
C HIS A 537 -26.35 12.13 -56.83
N LEU A 538 -25.20 11.54 -56.52
CA LEU A 538 -23.90 11.84 -57.10
C LEU A 538 -23.21 10.53 -57.52
N PRO A 539 -23.61 9.85 -58.61
CA PRO A 539 -23.04 8.55 -58.97
C PRO A 539 -21.54 8.59 -59.33
N GLY A 540 -21.04 9.74 -59.79
CA GLY A 540 -19.64 9.95 -60.16
C GLY A 540 -18.75 10.47 -59.02
N HIS A 541 -18.86 9.93 -57.81
CA HIS A 541 -18.12 10.44 -56.64
C HIS A 541 -17.11 9.44 -56.06
N PHE A 542 -16.17 9.94 -55.26
CA PHE A 542 -15.39 9.13 -54.32
C PHE A 542 -15.25 9.87 -52.99
N ILE A 543 -15.05 9.11 -51.91
CA ILE A 543 -14.75 9.64 -50.57
C ILE A 543 -13.52 8.89 -50.07
N PHE A 544 -12.39 9.58 -50.05
CA PHE A 544 -11.16 9.11 -49.44
C PHE A 544 -11.15 9.58 -47.98
N TYR A 545 -11.49 8.68 -47.06
CA TYR A 545 -11.62 8.96 -45.64
C TYR A 545 -10.72 8.03 -44.83
N LEU A 546 -9.74 8.61 -44.14
CA LEU A 546 -8.73 7.90 -43.37
C LEU A 546 -8.51 8.60 -42.02
N PRO A 547 -9.23 8.17 -40.97
CA PRO A 547 -8.98 8.63 -39.61
C PRO A 547 -7.55 8.29 -39.15
N LYS A 548 -6.91 9.21 -38.43
CA LYS A 548 -5.62 9.02 -37.74
C LYS A 548 -5.76 8.07 -36.56
N ASP A 549 -6.77 8.30 -35.74
CA ASP A 549 -7.10 7.50 -34.55
C ASP A 549 -8.32 6.58 -34.84
N ILE A 550 -8.79 5.84 -33.82
CA ILE A 550 -9.98 4.96 -33.98
C ILE A 550 -11.24 5.77 -34.36
N VAL A 551 -11.30 7.03 -33.93
CA VAL A 551 -12.36 8.02 -34.19
C VAL A 551 -11.73 9.29 -34.76
N SER A 552 -12.48 10.07 -35.53
CA SER A 552 -11.98 11.17 -36.36
C SER A 552 -12.58 12.52 -35.95
N GLY A 553 -11.83 13.62 -36.03
CA GLY A 553 -12.38 14.99 -36.10
C GLY A 553 -12.98 15.29 -37.47
N ASP A 554 -12.35 14.77 -38.54
CA ASP A 554 -12.89 14.88 -39.90
C ASP A 554 -14.18 14.09 -40.10
N PHE A 555 -15.13 14.69 -40.81
CA PHE A 555 -16.38 14.04 -41.17
C PHE A 555 -16.97 14.58 -42.47
N TYR A 556 -17.85 13.78 -43.06
CA TYR A 556 -18.66 14.19 -44.21
C TYR A 556 -20.13 14.04 -43.89
N TRP A 557 -20.92 14.96 -44.40
CA TRP A 557 -22.35 15.06 -44.14
C TRP A 557 -23.10 15.36 -45.43
N ALA A 558 -24.33 14.86 -45.56
CA ALA A 558 -25.13 15.08 -46.76
C ALA A 558 -26.61 15.14 -46.45
N TYR A 559 -27.34 15.91 -47.25
CA TYR A 559 -28.78 16.09 -47.14
C TYR A 559 -29.42 16.18 -48.52
N ALA A 560 -30.48 15.40 -48.74
CA ALA A 560 -31.27 15.47 -49.96
C ALA A 560 -32.50 16.35 -49.72
N GLU A 561 -32.56 17.50 -50.39
CA GLU A 561 -33.69 18.42 -50.27
C GLU A 561 -34.88 17.90 -51.10
N PRO A 562 -36.12 18.04 -50.62
CA PRO A 562 -37.31 17.67 -51.40
C PRO A 562 -37.44 18.37 -52.76
N SER A 563 -36.77 19.52 -52.94
CA SER A 563 -36.70 20.28 -54.20
C SER A 563 -35.93 19.57 -55.31
N GLY A 564 -35.13 18.54 -54.97
CA GLY A 564 -34.19 17.88 -55.88
C GLY A 564 -32.75 18.37 -55.76
N ARG A 565 -32.45 19.39 -54.94
CA ARG A 565 -31.06 19.76 -54.62
C ARG A 565 -30.43 18.78 -53.65
N PHE A 566 -29.12 18.59 -53.76
CA PHE A 566 -28.36 17.71 -52.89
C PHE A 566 -27.22 18.46 -52.22
N LEU A 567 -27.16 18.43 -50.89
CA LEU A 567 -26.12 19.09 -50.10
C LEU A 567 -25.06 18.06 -49.68
N LEU A 568 -23.80 18.47 -49.77
CA LEU A 568 -22.64 17.69 -49.35
C LEU A 568 -21.63 18.60 -48.65
N LEU A 569 -21.19 18.17 -47.47
CA LEU A 569 -20.21 18.87 -46.64
C LEU A 569 -18.98 17.99 -46.41
N CYS A 570 -17.82 18.62 -46.50
CA CYS A 570 -16.54 18.09 -46.02
C CYS A 570 -16.10 18.96 -44.83
N GLY A 571 -15.98 18.38 -43.65
CA GLY A 571 -15.71 19.10 -42.41
C GLY A 571 -14.49 18.54 -41.67
N ASP A 572 -13.75 19.46 -41.07
CA ASP A 572 -12.56 19.26 -40.24
C ASP A 572 -12.85 19.91 -38.89
N SER A 573 -13.05 19.10 -37.85
CA SER A 573 -13.35 19.62 -36.51
C SER A 573 -12.07 19.81 -35.72
N THR A 574 -12.03 20.86 -34.90
CA THR A 574 -10.84 21.14 -34.06
C THR A 574 -10.49 19.97 -33.14
N GLY A 575 -9.22 19.54 -33.21
CA GLY A 575 -8.66 18.46 -32.41
C GLY A 575 -8.78 17.08 -33.06
N HIS A 576 -7.95 16.13 -32.63
CA HIS A 576 -7.93 14.76 -33.15
C HIS A 576 -8.32 13.73 -32.07
N GLY A 577 -8.64 12.51 -32.49
CA GLY A 577 -9.04 11.44 -31.58
C GLY A 577 -10.36 11.71 -30.87
N VAL A 578 -10.46 11.39 -29.58
CA VAL A 578 -11.73 11.45 -28.84
C VAL A 578 -12.32 12.87 -28.78
N PRO A 579 -11.58 13.95 -28.45
CA PRO A 579 -12.11 15.31 -28.47
C PRO A 579 -12.63 15.75 -29.85
N GLY A 580 -11.86 15.50 -30.92
CA GLY A 580 -12.27 15.80 -32.29
C GLY A 580 -13.55 15.06 -32.70
N ALA A 581 -13.67 13.80 -32.29
CA ALA A 581 -14.88 13.01 -32.54
C ALA A 581 -16.14 13.59 -31.86
N PHE A 582 -16.03 14.11 -30.64
CA PHE A 582 -17.14 14.81 -29.99
C PHE A 582 -17.53 16.09 -30.74
N MET A 583 -16.55 16.85 -31.23
CA MET A 583 -16.81 18.05 -32.03
C MET A 583 -17.49 17.72 -33.36
N SER A 584 -17.04 16.67 -34.07
CA SER A 584 -17.69 16.20 -35.30
C SER A 584 -19.16 15.82 -35.06
N LEU A 585 -19.45 15.14 -33.95
CA LEU A 585 -20.79 14.72 -33.56
C LEU A 585 -21.70 15.92 -33.29
N LEU A 586 -21.18 16.92 -32.56
CA LEU A 586 -21.90 18.15 -32.26
C LEU A 586 -22.22 18.91 -33.55
N ASN A 587 -21.26 19.05 -34.46
CA ASN A 587 -21.44 19.70 -35.76
C ASN A 587 -22.46 18.97 -36.63
N ILE A 588 -22.39 17.63 -36.75
CA ILE A 588 -23.38 16.83 -37.49
C ILE A 588 -24.79 17.03 -36.91
N THR A 589 -24.91 17.05 -35.58
CA THR A 589 -26.20 17.25 -34.92
C THR A 589 -26.79 18.62 -35.26
N LYS A 590 -25.97 19.68 -35.22
CA LYS A 590 -26.41 21.04 -35.55
C LYS A 590 -26.69 21.25 -37.03
N LEU A 591 -25.95 20.59 -37.92
CA LEU A 591 -26.27 20.54 -39.35
C LEU A 591 -27.65 19.90 -39.57
N ASN A 592 -27.91 18.75 -38.95
CA ASN A 592 -29.20 18.08 -39.05
C ASN A 592 -30.36 18.92 -38.51
N GLU A 593 -30.21 19.54 -37.33
CA GLU A 593 -31.23 20.44 -36.76
C GLU A 593 -31.54 21.61 -37.72
N THR A 594 -30.48 22.22 -38.28
CA THR A 594 -30.59 23.36 -39.20
C THR A 594 -31.33 23.00 -40.49
N THR A 595 -31.06 21.83 -41.08
CA THR A 595 -31.63 21.44 -42.37
C THR A 595 -32.95 20.69 -42.26
N TYR A 596 -33.08 19.74 -41.33
CA TYR A 596 -34.30 18.93 -41.18
C TYR A 596 -35.41 19.68 -40.42
N GLU A 597 -35.07 20.38 -39.34
CA GLU A 597 -36.07 21.03 -38.48
C GLU A 597 -36.36 22.46 -38.93
N LYS A 598 -35.31 23.26 -39.12
CA LYS A 598 -35.45 24.68 -39.51
C LYS A 598 -35.58 24.89 -41.01
N LYS A 599 -35.36 23.84 -41.82
CA LYS A 599 -35.49 23.85 -43.29
C LYS A 599 -34.64 24.91 -43.99
N ILE A 600 -33.50 25.27 -43.39
CA ILE A 600 -32.52 26.16 -44.02
C ILE A 600 -31.67 25.32 -44.97
N THR A 601 -31.66 25.68 -46.26
CA THR A 601 -31.06 24.83 -47.31
C THR A 601 -30.01 25.54 -48.17
N ARG A 602 -29.75 26.83 -47.93
CA ARG A 602 -28.69 27.57 -48.62
C ARG A 602 -27.36 27.45 -47.86
N PRO A 603 -26.23 27.12 -48.52
CA PRO A 603 -24.96 26.87 -47.86
C PRO A 603 -24.51 27.94 -46.85
N ALA A 604 -24.47 29.21 -47.26
CA ALA A 604 -24.06 30.30 -46.38
C ALA A 604 -24.97 30.49 -45.16
N GLU A 605 -26.29 30.33 -45.33
CA GLU A 605 -27.27 30.44 -44.25
C GLU A 605 -27.14 29.28 -43.25
N ILE A 606 -26.89 28.06 -43.76
CA ILE A 606 -26.59 26.90 -42.91
C ILE A 606 -25.34 27.16 -42.07
N LEU A 607 -24.24 27.59 -42.70
CA LEU A 607 -22.99 27.83 -41.99
C LEU A 607 -23.12 28.94 -40.93
N ASN A 608 -23.84 30.02 -41.23
CA ASN A 608 -24.11 31.09 -40.27
C ASN A 608 -24.91 30.59 -39.06
N HIS A 609 -25.99 29.83 -39.31
CA HIS A 609 -26.85 29.30 -38.25
C HIS A 609 -26.13 28.26 -37.39
N VAL A 610 -25.41 27.31 -38.00
CA VAL A 610 -24.62 26.32 -37.27
C VAL A 610 -23.54 27.00 -36.43
N ARG A 611 -22.84 28.00 -36.97
CA ARG A 611 -21.84 28.77 -36.22
C ARG A 611 -22.44 29.43 -34.98
N GLU A 612 -23.60 30.08 -35.12
CA GLU A 612 -24.29 30.73 -34.00
C GLU A 612 -24.61 29.71 -32.89
N GLU A 613 -25.14 28.55 -33.26
CA GLU A 613 -25.50 27.50 -32.31
C GLU A 613 -24.28 26.85 -31.64
N ILE A 614 -23.20 26.61 -32.39
CA ILE A 614 -21.95 26.08 -31.83
C ILE A 614 -21.33 27.06 -30.84
N VAL A 615 -21.29 28.36 -31.18
CA VAL A 615 -20.77 29.40 -30.28
C VAL A 615 -21.59 29.47 -28.99
N LYS A 616 -22.92 29.42 -29.07
CA LYS A 616 -23.81 29.40 -27.89
C LYS A 616 -23.57 28.18 -27.00
N VAL A 617 -23.39 27.00 -27.59
CA VAL A 617 -23.20 25.75 -26.83
C VAL A 617 -21.85 25.72 -26.13
N LEU A 618 -20.79 26.19 -26.79
CA LEU A 618 -19.43 26.15 -26.26
C LEU A 618 -19.09 27.32 -25.34
N ASN A 619 -19.80 28.45 -25.44
CA ASN A 619 -19.56 29.63 -24.63
C ASN A 619 -20.88 30.18 -24.02
N PRO A 620 -21.49 29.51 -23.03
CA PRO A 620 -22.85 29.83 -22.58
C PRO A 620 -23.02 31.13 -21.77
N GLU A 621 -21.96 31.73 -21.18
CA GLU A 621 -22.02 32.97 -20.38
C GLU A 621 -20.64 33.69 -20.40
N GLU A 622 -20.59 35.00 -20.06
CA GLU A 622 -19.39 35.87 -19.94
C GLU A 622 -18.39 35.39 -18.84
N ASN A 623 -17.92 34.15 -18.91
CA ASN A 623 -16.81 33.69 -18.09
C ASN A 623 -15.50 34.23 -18.69
N GLU A 624 -14.88 35.20 -18.01
CA GLU A 624 -13.57 35.82 -18.33
C GLU A 624 -12.38 34.82 -18.36
N SER A 625 -12.62 33.51 -18.26
CA SER A 625 -11.58 32.48 -18.32
C SER A 625 -11.67 31.71 -19.63
N ALA A 626 -10.85 32.15 -20.60
CA ALA A 626 -10.52 31.52 -21.87
C ALA A 626 -11.73 31.06 -22.71
N GLU A 627 -12.18 31.93 -23.63
CA GLU A 627 -13.16 31.61 -24.68
C GLU A 627 -12.74 30.34 -25.45
N VAL A 628 -13.65 29.35 -25.52
CA VAL A 628 -13.40 28.09 -26.22
C VAL A 628 -13.45 28.38 -27.73
N LYS A 629 -12.29 28.24 -28.39
CA LYS A 629 -12.09 28.51 -29.82
C LYS A 629 -12.35 27.31 -30.73
N ASP A 630 -12.77 26.18 -30.15
CA ASP A 630 -13.05 24.96 -30.90
C ASP A 630 -14.22 25.17 -31.86
N GLY A 631 -14.14 24.55 -33.03
CA GLY A 631 -15.14 24.70 -34.07
C GLY A 631 -14.91 23.70 -35.21
N MET A 632 -15.24 24.12 -36.42
CA MET A 632 -14.99 23.35 -37.63
C MET A 632 -14.60 24.23 -38.82
N ASP A 633 -13.66 23.75 -39.61
CA ASP A 633 -13.37 24.24 -40.95
C ASP A 633 -14.07 23.33 -41.96
N CYS A 634 -14.72 23.88 -42.98
CA CYS A 634 -15.52 23.06 -43.89
C CYS A 634 -15.74 23.70 -45.26
N SER A 635 -16.16 22.86 -46.19
CA SER A 635 -16.69 23.25 -47.49
C SER A 635 -18.07 22.62 -47.66
N LEU A 636 -19.09 23.43 -47.93
CA LEU A 636 -20.48 22.98 -48.12
C LEU A 636 -20.94 23.34 -49.54
N CYS A 637 -21.37 22.32 -50.29
CA CYS A 637 -21.89 22.46 -51.64
C CYS A 637 -23.36 22.02 -51.70
N ALA A 638 -24.20 22.82 -52.36
CA ALA A 638 -25.55 22.43 -52.77
C ALA A 638 -25.58 22.26 -54.29
N PHE A 639 -25.73 21.01 -54.74
CA PHE A 639 -25.81 20.63 -56.15
C PHE A 639 -27.25 20.78 -56.63
N ASP A 640 -27.45 21.60 -57.67
CA ASP A 640 -28.73 21.80 -58.33
C ASP A 640 -28.67 21.21 -59.76
N PRO A 641 -29.19 19.98 -59.95
CA PRO A 641 -29.16 19.33 -61.26
C PRO A 641 -30.11 19.99 -62.28
N LEU A 642 -31.14 20.72 -61.84
CA LEU A 642 -32.10 21.38 -62.73
C LEU A 642 -31.47 22.62 -63.38
N ASN A 643 -30.80 23.44 -62.57
CA ASN A 643 -30.17 24.67 -63.04
C ASN A 643 -28.72 24.48 -63.49
N ARG A 644 -28.15 23.28 -63.30
CA ARG A 644 -26.73 22.96 -63.56
C ARG A 644 -25.80 23.94 -62.84
N THR A 645 -26.10 24.18 -61.57
CA THR A 645 -25.30 25.05 -60.71
C THR A 645 -24.90 24.31 -59.43
N VAL A 646 -23.77 24.72 -58.87
CA VAL A 646 -23.35 24.33 -57.53
C VAL A 646 -23.26 25.62 -56.71
N GLU A 647 -24.05 25.69 -55.64
CA GLU A 647 -23.92 26.76 -54.65
C GLU A 647 -22.89 26.32 -53.59
N TYR A 648 -21.93 27.18 -53.26
CA TYR A 648 -20.82 26.87 -52.37
C TYR A 648 -20.65 27.95 -51.30
N ALA A 649 -20.43 27.52 -50.05
CA ALA A 649 -19.90 28.36 -48.98
C ALA A 649 -18.85 27.55 -48.20
N GLY A 650 -17.80 28.22 -47.71
CA GLY A 650 -16.70 27.55 -47.02
C GLY A 650 -16.15 28.35 -45.84
N ALA A 651 -15.80 27.63 -44.79
CA ALA A 651 -15.09 28.10 -43.60
C ALA A 651 -13.66 27.59 -43.65
N ASN A 652 -12.69 28.48 -43.90
CA ASN A 652 -11.24 28.23 -44.08
C ASN A 652 -10.82 27.27 -45.22
N ASN A 653 -11.67 26.32 -45.62
CA ASN A 653 -11.39 25.30 -46.63
C ASN A 653 -11.97 25.67 -48.01
N PRO A 654 -11.15 25.79 -49.07
CA PRO A 654 -11.58 26.17 -50.41
C PRO A 654 -12.31 25.04 -51.13
N LEU A 655 -13.05 25.40 -52.18
CA LEU A 655 -13.55 24.46 -53.19
C LEU A 655 -12.66 24.51 -54.43
N TRP A 656 -12.23 23.35 -54.92
CA TRP A 656 -11.48 23.24 -56.17
C TRP A 656 -12.33 22.60 -57.27
N LEU A 657 -12.35 23.23 -58.43
CA LEU A 657 -13.01 22.73 -59.64
C LEU A 657 -11.95 22.52 -60.72
N VAL A 658 -11.87 21.32 -61.28
CA VAL A 658 -11.03 21.01 -62.43
C VAL A 658 -11.90 20.91 -63.69
N ARG A 659 -11.61 21.77 -64.67
CA ARG A 659 -12.26 21.81 -65.98
C ARG A 659 -11.19 21.88 -67.06
N ASN A 660 -11.24 20.98 -68.05
CA ASN A 660 -10.28 20.93 -69.17
C ASN A 660 -8.80 20.91 -68.74
N GLY A 661 -8.49 20.30 -67.59
CA GLY A 661 -7.12 20.24 -67.05
C GLY A 661 -6.65 21.50 -66.30
N GLU A 662 -7.50 22.53 -66.20
CA GLU A 662 -7.24 23.73 -65.39
C GLU A 662 -7.99 23.67 -64.07
N LEU A 663 -7.35 24.10 -62.98
CA LEU A 663 -7.97 24.17 -61.65
C LEU A 663 -8.38 25.60 -61.31
N LEU A 664 -9.67 25.77 -61.09
CA LEU A 664 -10.34 26.97 -60.58
C LEU A 664 -10.54 26.81 -59.07
N GLU A 665 -10.06 27.78 -58.29
CA GLU A 665 -10.21 27.79 -56.84
C GLU A 665 -11.26 28.83 -56.44
N PHE A 666 -12.23 28.41 -55.62
CA PHE A 666 -13.21 29.28 -54.99
C PHE A 666 -12.81 29.50 -53.53
N ALA A 667 -12.42 30.75 -53.21
CA ALA A 667 -11.90 31.10 -51.90
C ALA A 667 -12.98 30.94 -50.82
N PRO A 668 -12.64 30.43 -49.63
CA PRO A 668 -13.52 30.40 -48.47
C PRO A 668 -13.47 31.72 -47.71
N ASP A 669 -14.45 31.93 -46.83
CA ASP A 669 -14.31 32.94 -45.79
C ASP A 669 -13.27 32.47 -44.77
N LYS A 670 -12.32 33.34 -44.41
CA LYS A 670 -11.20 33.03 -43.51
C LYS A 670 -11.62 33.09 -42.03
N MET A 671 -12.58 32.25 -41.68
CA MET A 671 -13.09 32.08 -40.31
C MET A 671 -13.68 30.68 -40.13
N PRO A 672 -13.58 30.10 -38.92
CA PRO A 672 -14.15 28.78 -38.61
C PRO A 672 -15.66 28.87 -38.32
N ILE A 673 -16.33 27.71 -38.36
CA ILE A 673 -17.63 27.47 -37.74
C ILE A 673 -17.42 27.29 -36.23
N GLY A 674 -17.20 28.41 -35.56
CA GLY A 674 -16.93 28.50 -34.13
C GLY A 674 -16.68 29.94 -33.71
N TRP A 675 -16.13 30.12 -32.50
CA TRP A 675 -15.81 31.46 -32.00
C TRP A 675 -14.67 32.08 -32.85
N SER A 676 -14.88 33.32 -33.31
CA SER A 676 -13.82 34.10 -33.97
C SER A 676 -14.08 35.60 -33.85
N GLN A 677 -13.04 36.42 -33.99
CA GLN A 677 -13.14 37.88 -33.91
C GLN A 677 -13.90 38.50 -35.10
N HIS A 678 -14.03 37.77 -36.21
CA HIS A 678 -14.75 38.21 -37.40
C HIS A 678 -16.25 37.95 -37.25
N LYS A 679 -17.05 39.02 -37.18
CA LYS A 679 -18.51 38.96 -37.04
C LYS A 679 -19.28 38.93 -38.37
N ASN A 680 -18.57 38.88 -39.50
CA ASN A 680 -19.21 38.80 -40.82
C ASN A 680 -19.85 37.42 -41.02
N GLY A 681 -20.93 37.36 -41.79
CA GLY A 681 -21.53 36.10 -42.21
C GLY A 681 -20.78 35.46 -43.38
N PHE A 682 -21.02 34.18 -43.62
CA PHE A 682 -20.46 33.45 -44.76
C PHE A 682 -21.04 33.92 -46.09
N THR A 683 -20.22 33.88 -47.14
CA THR A 683 -20.55 34.26 -48.50
C THR A 683 -20.95 33.03 -49.31
N SER A 684 -21.97 33.17 -50.16
CA SER A 684 -22.40 32.11 -51.07
C SER A 684 -21.93 32.39 -52.50
N HIS A 685 -21.29 31.40 -53.13
CA HIS A 685 -20.88 31.43 -54.53
C HIS A 685 -21.80 30.53 -55.35
N THR A 686 -22.40 31.04 -56.43
CA THR A 686 -23.15 30.22 -57.39
C THR A 686 -22.27 29.94 -58.60
N ILE A 687 -21.94 28.67 -58.81
CA ILE A 687 -20.96 28.23 -59.80
C ILE A 687 -21.71 27.48 -60.92
N PRO A 688 -21.68 27.95 -62.18
CA PRO A 688 -22.22 27.21 -63.30
C PRO A 688 -21.31 26.01 -63.63
N VAL A 689 -21.89 24.80 -63.64
CA VAL A 689 -21.17 23.55 -63.90
C VAL A 689 -21.55 22.92 -65.23
N GLN A 690 -20.61 22.17 -65.80
CA GLN A 690 -20.74 21.49 -67.09
C GLN A 690 -20.50 19.98 -66.90
N PRO A 691 -21.14 19.12 -67.72
CA PRO A 691 -20.85 17.68 -67.69
C PRO A 691 -19.35 17.42 -67.85
N GLY A 692 -18.79 16.57 -66.99
CA GLY A 692 -17.37 16.23 -66.95
C GLY A 692 -16.53 17.05 -65.96
N ASP A 693 -17.05 18.17 -65.44
CA ASP A 693 -16.42 18.94 -64.37
C ASP A 693 -16.16 18.07 -63.14
N MET A 694 -15.01 18.28 -62.49
CA MET A 694 -14.62 17.56 -61.29
C MET A 694 -14.42 18.52 -60.11
N LEU A 695 -15.24 18.37 -59.07
CA LEU A 695 -15.17 19.17 -57.85
C LEU A 695 -14.43 18.37 -56.76
N TYR A 696 -13.59 19.05 -55.99
CA TYR A 696 -12.86 18.49 -54.87
C TYR A 696 -13.08 19.31 -53.60
N LEU A 697 -13.48 18.62 -52.54
CA LEU A 697 -13.58 19.13 -51.17
C LEU A 697 -12.59 18.33 -50.32
N PHE A 698 -11.89 18.97 -49.39
CA PHE A 698 -10.87 18.30 -48.60
C PHE A 698 -10.60 19.00 -47.27
N THR A 699 -9.97 18.26 -46.36
CA THR A 699 -9.40 18.72 -45.09
C THR A 699 -7.87 18.86 -45.20
N ASP A 700 -7.22 19.41 -44.18
CA ASP A 700 -5.81 19.75 -44.26
C ASP A 700 -4.85 18.54 -44.12
N GLY A 701 -5.31 17.44 -43.52
CA GLY A 701 -4.44 16.32 -43.15
C GLY A 701 -3.71 15.66 -44.32
N PHE A 702 -4.29 15.64 -45.53
CA PHE A 702 -3.57 15.15 -46.71
C PHE A 702 -2.35 16.03 -47.03
N ALA A 703 -2.52 17.35 -46.98
CA ALA A 703 -1.47 18.32 -47.28
C ALA A 703 -0.44 18.42 -46.14
N ASP A 704 -0.88 18.23 -44.90
CA ASP A 704 -0.06 18.34 -43.71
C ASP A 704 0.73 17.08 -43.35
N GLN A 705 0.46 15.96 -44.02
CA GLN A 705 1.21 14.71 -43.84
C GLN A 705 2.71 14.89 -44.14
N PHE A 706 3.52 14.52 -43.15
CA PHE A 706 4.98 14.45 -43.27
C PHE A 706 5.42 13.18 -43.98
N GLY A 707 6.43 13.29 -44.86
CA GLY A 707 6.84 12.18 -45.70
C GLY A 707 7.99 12.46 -46.68
N GLY A 708 8.27 11.48 -47.53
CA GLY A 708 9.32 11.50 -48.54
C GLY A 708 10.75 11.47 -47.96
N ALA A 709 11.75 11.50 -48.84
CA ALA A 709 13.17 11.33 -48.50
C ALA A 709 13.76 12.38 -47.52
N GLY A 710 13.02 13.43 -47.20
CA GLY A 710 13.44 14.49 -46.28
C GLY A 710 12.44 14.80 -45.17
N GLY A 711 11.43 13.95 -44.94
CA GLY A 711 10.44 14.13 -43.88
C GLY A 711 9.74 15.50 -43.94
N LYS A 712 9.29 15.93 -45.12
CA LYS A 712 8.64 17.24 -45.32
C LYS A 712 7.12 17.07 -45.45
N LYS A 713 6.36 18.12 -45.16
CA LYS A 713 4.91 18.19 -45.46
C LYS A 713 4.65 17.95 -46.95
N PHE A 714 3.52 17.31 -47.27
CA PHE A 714 3.10 17.05 -48.65
C PHE A 714 2.81 18.36 -49.41
N LYS A 715 2.15 19.31 -48.73
CA LYS A 715 1.68 20.63 -49.17
C LYS A 715 0.55 20.60 -50.20
N TYR A 716 -0.31 21.63 -50.14
CA TYR A 716 -1.41 21.84 -51.09
C TYR A 716 -0.96 21.92 -52.55
N SER A 717 0.24 22.42 -52.84
CA SER A 717 0.75 22.49 -54.23
C SER A 717 0.83 21.12 -54.88
N ARG A 718 1.32 20.10 -54.15
CA ARG A 718 1.40 18.74 -54.68
C ARG A 718 0.05 18.07 -54.75
N LEU A 719 -0.83 18.32 -53.78
CA LEU A 719 -2.20 17.80 -53.81
C LEU A 719 -2.92 18.32 -55.06
N ARG A 720 -2.82 19.63 -55.33
CA ARG A 720 -3.35 20.26 -56.53
C ARG A 720 -2.84 19.61 -57.82
N GLU A 721 -1.53 19.42 -57.94
CA GLU A 721 -0.93 18.77 -59.12
C GLU A 721 -1.44 17.35 -59.35
N ASN A 722 -1.60 16.55 -58.28
CA ASN A 722 -2.06 15.17 -58.41
C ASN A 722 -3.55 15.09 -58.74
N LEU A 723 -4.38 15.95 -58.13
CA LEU A 723 -5.80 16.02 -58.45
C LEU A 723 -6.04 16.45 -59.90
N ILE A 724 -5.29 17.43 -60.42
CA ILE A 724 -5.37 17.83 -61.83
C ILE A 724 -5.00 16.64 -62.76
N LYS A 725 -3.96 15.89 -62.42
CA LYS A 725 -3.49 14.75 -63.23
C LYS A 725 -4.52 13.63 -63.31
N CYS A 726 -5.19 13.30 -62.19
CA CYS A 726 -6.17 12.21 -62.16
C CYS A 726 -7.61 12.67 -62.42
N ALA A 727 -7.88 13.97 -62.62
CA ALA A 727 -9.23 14.50 -62.78
C ALA A 727 -10.01 13.92 -63.97
N ALA A 728 -9.32 13.39 -64.99
CA ALA A 728 -9.95 12.72 -66.14
C ALA A 728 -10.35 11.26 -65.84
N ASP A 729 -9.73 10.63 -64.83
CA ASP A 729 -9.93 9.22 -64.53
C ASP A 729 -11.28 8.96 -63.83
N PRO A 730 -11.85 7.74 -63.90
CA PRO A 730 -13.03 7.38 -63.12
C PRO A 730 -12.83 7.58 -61.62
N ALA A 731 -13.88 7.98 -60.89
CA ALA A 731 -13.80 8.30 -59.46
C ALA A 731 -13.12 7.21 -58.59
N PRO A 732 -13.39 5.89 -58.79
CA PRO A 732 -12.68 4.85 -58.04
C PRO A 732 -11.17 4.80 -58.31
N VAL A 733 -10.75 5.09 -59.55
CA VAL A 733 -9.34 5.11 -59.95
C VAL A 733 -8.62 6.29 -59.31
N GLN A 734 -9.27 7.45 -59.21
CA GLN A 734 -8.75 8.62 -58.50
C GLN A 734 -8.54 8.32 -57.01
N GLN A 735 -9.51 7.67 -56.36
CA GLN A 735 -9.39 7.28 -54.97
C GLN A 735 -8.19 6.34 -54.73
N GLU A 736 -7.99 5.35 -55.60
CA GLU A 736 -6.84 4.44 -55.51
C GLU A 736 -5.51 5.17 -55.75
N HIS A 737 -5.49 6.12 -56.69
CA HIS A 737 -4.33 6.96 -56.97
C HIS A 737 -3.93 7.80 -55.73
N LEU A 738 -4.90 8.44 -55.09
CA LEU A 738 -4.69 9.21 -53.85
C LEU A 738 -4.20 8.31 -52.71
N ALA A 739 -4.80 7.12 -52.54
CA ALA A 739 -4.37 6.16 -51.52
C ALA A 739 -2.90 5.74 -51.72
N ARG A 740 -2.50 5.48 -52.97
CA ARG A 740 -1.13 5.09 -53.32
C ARG A 740 -0.12 6.21 -53.07
N ILE A 741 -0.46 7.44 -53.46
CA ILE A 741 0.40 8.61 -53.23
C ILE A 741 0.54 8.89 -51.74
N PHE A 742 -0.57 8.86 -50.99
CA PHE A 742 -0.56 9.11 -49.57
C PHE A 742 0.30 8.07 -48.83
N ALA A 743 0.07 6.78 -49.09
CA ALA A 743 0.84 5.69 -48.48
C ALA A 743 2.33 5.77 -48.85
N GLY A 744 2.65 6.03 -50.12
CA GLY A 744 4.03 6.15 -50.60
C GLY A 744 4.75 7.38 -50.04
N TRP A 745 4.05 8.50 -49.87
CA TRP A 745 4.62 9.70 -49.27
C TRP A 745 4.88 9.51 -47.77
N LYS A 746 3.87 9.03 -47.05
CA LYS A 746 3.95 8.76 -45.61
C LYS A 746 5.07 7.76 -45.29
N GLY A 747 5.18 6.68 -46.08
CA GLY A 747 6.12 5.59 -45.84
C GLY A 747 5.96 5.04 -44.42
N ASP A 748 7.08 4.90 -43.72
CA ASP A 748 7.15 4.41 -42.33
C ASP A 748 6.79 5.46 -41.27
N LEU A 749 6.54 6.72 -41.66
CA LEU A 749 6.12 7.75 -40.72
C LEU A 749 4.67 7.55 -40.28
N GLU A 750 4.35 8.07 -39.09
CA GLU A 750 2.99 8.06 -38.56
C GLU A 750 2.10 9.07 -39.30
N GLN A 751 0.80 8.78 -39.32
CA GLN A 751 -0.20 9.72 -39.83
C GLN A 751 -0.34 10.89 -38.85
N VAL A 752 -0.25 12.11 -39.36
CA VAL A 752 -0.17 13.31 -38.50
C VAL A 752 -1.55 13.85 -38.14
N ASP A 753 -2.50 13.76 -39.06
CA ASP A 753 -3.89 14.21 -38.86
C ASP A 753 -4.91 13.32 -39.57
N ASP A 754 -6.19 13.50 -39.28
CA ASP A 754 -7.28 12.88 -40.02
C ASP A 754 -7.27 13.33 -41.48
N VAL A 755 -7.68 12.45 -42.41
CA VAL A 755 -7.64 12.76 -43.84
C VAL A 755 -9.00 12.52 -44.48
N LEU A 756 -9.56 13.57 -45.07
CA LEU A 756 -10.78 13.50 -45.85
C LEU A 756 -10.63 14.25 -47.18
N VAL A 757 -10.87 13.55 -48.28
CA VAL A 757 -10.93 14.12 -49.64
C VAL A 757 -12.15 13.55 -50.35
N ILE A 758 -13.03 14.41 -50.82
CA ILE A 758 -14.24 14.08 -51.56
C ILE A 758 -14.09 14.61 -52.98
N GLY A 759 -14.26 13.72 -53.96
CA GLY A 759 -14.31 14.10 -55.37
C GLY A 759 -15.71 13.85 -55.94
N VAL A 760 -16.24 14.81 -56.70
CA VAL A 760 -17.57 14.71 -57.34
C VAL A 760 -17.47 15.10 -58.82
N ARG A 761 -17.81 14.17 -59.71
CA ARG A 761 -17.95 14.42 -61.14
C ARG A 761 -19.37 14.82 -61.48
N ILE A 762 -19.51 15.92 -62.20
CA ILE A 762 -20.79 16.39 -62.73
C ILE A 762 -21.18 15.54 -63.94
N ALA A 763 -22.39 14.99 -63.90
CA ALA A 763 -22.95 14.10 -64.92
C ALA A 763 -23.52 14.85 -66.12
#